data_AF-A0A8T7EXU3-F1
#
_entry.id   AF-A0A8T7EXU3-F1
#
_cell.length_a   1.000
_cell.length_b   1.000
_cell.length_c   1.000
_cell.angle_alpha   90.00
_cell.angle_beta   90.00
_cell.angle_gamma   90.00
#
_symmetry.space_group_name_H-M   'P 1'
#
loop_
_entity.id
_entity.type
_entity.pdbx_description
1 polymer ?
#
loop_
_entity_poly.entity_id
_entity_poly.type
_entity_poly.pdbx_seq_one_letter_code
_entity_poly.pdbx_strand_id
1 'polypeptide(L)'
;MVDPNAADKNTLHDLGYKIFLDRYALKDMTRASLSVGDTVIVVVDSKTGQREVGTVTAMDLPSVTIKLLDGETVTRDLEHVDKPLETNPGQMMDRVARGIADIGNDGRGQSRVGQKFRWLLDGWKFVPGGRILAGAGTDQQLTYYNCMPPEQEVLTADGYRPIADVSVGDRVVTHRNRLRKVTHKFERQTQEPLYTFSMRKLGFDDLRVTGDHKVLVIRSESVNKHRSRDGLRLSQEPQWIPAKELRVGDFLAAAHDGDVSGQDVLHVSDYVGHGDYPGRPAGRTYEVRDGWLNKPRVTPNGTKVIGKPTAAVRDALVIDEPLMELFGRWLGDGCVTHRTDTQTPSGIKIVFGLDEHADAEVIAAIIEDKFGAAPSIKVSSNGRWLDLWVNVMPVGEFFAELFGRYSHGKTIPADLMRQPDPLITALLRGLFRADGYTSGQNVGMLLANRTLAVQVHQLLLRLGYFFSIFENTLENGRTEAFRVTAGLGEASDLYERFFDRSTPDTRGFRSHLEYDGLKWVRIETITTSVYTGTVMDIEVEDDHSFVSAGVVVSNCYVIPSPRDSRGGIMETLSQMTEIMSRGGGVGINISSLRPRHAYVKGVNGRSSGAVSWGALYSFVTGLIEQGGCFGPDERIATDKGLIPASELADRIDSGETFLAQTHKGWRPITMRFRNGEKPLYEVRTKRGFSLESHKSTKLQSCAPAM
;
A
#
# COMPACT_ATOMS: atom_id res chain seq x y z
N MET A 1 -14.17 -18.95 -52.25
CA MET A 1 -14.67 -20.28 -51.82
C MET A 1 -14.46 -20.38 -50.33
N VAL A 2 -15.54 -20.39 -49.55
CA VAL A 2 -15.51 -20.61 -48.10
C VAL A 2 -15.47 -22.13 -47.91
N ASP A 3 -14.47 -22.62 -47.20
CA ASP A 3 -14.29 -24.04 -46.88
C ASP A 3 -15.43 -24.49 -45.94
N PRO A 4 -16.31 -25.42 -46.35
CA PRO A 4 -17.43 -25.87 -45.54
C PRO A 4 -17.04 -26.74 -44.33
N ASN A 5 -15.76 -27.10 -44.17
CA ASN A 5 -15.25 -28.00 -43.13
C ASN A 5 -14.29 -27.35 -42.11
N ALA A 6 -14.17 -26.02 -42.09
CA ALA A 6 -13.42 -25.35 -41.05
C ALA A 6 -14.21 -25.39 -39.72
N ALA A 7 -13.90 -26.35 -38.85
CA ALA A 7 -14.26 -26.28 -37.43
C ALA A 7 -13.98 -24.85 -36.93
N ASP A 8 -14.94 -24.24 -36.23
CA ASP A 8 -14.87 -22.84 -35.84
C ASP A 8 -13.57 -22.60 -35.06
N LYS A 9 -12.62 -21.87 -35.68
CA LYS A 9 -11.20 -21.85 -35.27
C LYS A 9 -10.99 -21.41 -33.83
N ASN A 10 -11.98 -20.76 -33.23
CA ASN A 10 -11.92 -20.16 -31.91
C ASN A 10 -12.90 -20.83 -30.93
N THR A 11 -13.32 -22.08 -31.19
CA THR A 11 -14.23 -22.81 -30.30
C THR A 11 -13.62 -22.97 -28.91
N LEU A 12 -14.45 -22.81 -27.88
CA LEU A 12 -14.11 -23.05 -26.47
C LEU A 12 -14.90 -24.25 -25.95
N HIS A 13 -14.33 -24.99 -25.01
CA HIS A 13 -15.09 -25.94 -24.21
C HIS A 13 -16.11 -25.19 -23.32
N ASP A 14 -17.19 -25.84 -22.91
CA ASP A 14 -18.31 -25.29 -22.11
C ASP A 14 -17.90 -24.29 -21.01
N LEU A 15 -16.93 -24.64 -20.16
CA LEU A 15 -16.46 -23.74 -19.10
C LEU A 15 -15.81 -22.46 -19.67
N GLY A 16 -14.97 -22.61 -20.70
CA GLY A 16 -14.34 -21.48 -21.39
C GLY A 16 -15.38 -20.61 -22.09
N TYR A 17 -16.37 -21.21 -22.73
CA TYR A 17 -17.47 -20.50 -23.38
C TYR A 17 -18.27 -19.66 -22.39
N LYS A 18 -18.57 -20.23 -21.22
CA LYS A 18 -19.23 -19.52 -20.12
C LYS A 18 -18.39 -18.35 -19.59
N ILE A 19 -17.09 -18.55 -19.38
CA ILE A 19 -16.18 -17.48 -18.95
C ILE A 19 -16.14 -16.36 -19.99
N PHE A 20 -16.07 -16.71 -21.28
CA PHE A 20 -16.10 -15.76 -22.38
C PHE A 20 -17.34 -14.87 -22.32
N LEU A 21 -18.53 -15.45 -22.25
CA LEU A 21 -19.77 -14.70 -22.17
C LEU A 21 -19.83 -13.83 -20.91
N ASP A 22 -19.45 -14.37 -19.75
CA ASP A 22 -19.51 -13.64 -18.48
C ASP A 22 -18.50 -12.48 -18.40
N ARG A 23 -17.26 -12.66 -18.91
CA ARG A 23 -16.15 -11.75 -18.61
C ARG A 23 -15.66 -10.90 -19.77
N TYR A 24 -15.83 -11.35 -21.02
CA TYR A 24 -15.16 -10.73 -22.18
C TYR A 24 -16.09 -10.30 -23.29
N ALA A 25 -17.24 -10.97 -23.43
CA ALA A 25 -18.25 -10.59 -24.40
C ALA A 25 -18.79 -9.18 -24.09
N LEU A 26 -18.93 -8.37 -25.14
CA LEU A 26 -19.68 -7.12 -25.06
C LEU A 26 -21.15 -7.42 -24.72
N LYS A 27 -21.74 -6.63 -23.82
CA LYS A 27 -23.10 -6.84 -23.32
C LYS A 27 -23.97 -5.62 -23.57
N ASP A 28 -25.26 -5.85 -23.76
CA ASP A 28 -26.28 -4.80 -23.74
C ASP A 28 -26.55 -4.38 -22.30
N MET A 29 -25.93 -3.29 -21.87
CA MET A 29 -26.07 -2.75 -20.52
C MET A 29 -27.49 -2.26 -20.20
N THR A 30 -28.23 -1.85 -21.24
CA THR A 30 -29.60 -1.34 -21.10
C THR A 30 -30.63 -2.46 -21.08
N ARG A 31 -30.26 -3.65 -21.57
CA ARG A 31 -31.13 -4.81 -21.79
C ARG A 31 -32.31 -4.51 -22.72
N ALA A 32 -32.27 -3.38 -23.44
CA ALA A 32 -33.35 -2.92 -24.31
C ALA A 32 -33.55 -3.87 -25.50
N SER A 33 -32.50 -4.58 -25.91
CA SER A 33 -32.58 -5.52 -27.02
C SER A 33 -32.97 -6.94 -26.63
N LEU A 34 -33.20 -7.24 -25.34
CA LEU A 34 -33.48 -8.60 -24.87
C LEU A 34 -34.81 -9.15 -25.42
N SER A 35 -34.81 -10.38 -25.91
CA SER A 35 -35.94 -11.06 -26.54
C SER A 35 -35.93 -12.58 -26.29
N VAL A 36 -37.08 -13.23 -26.45
CA VAL A 36 -37.20 -14.68 -26.41
C VAL A 36 -36.31 -15.30 -27.51
N GLY A 37 -35.54 -16.32 -27.15
CA GLY A 37 -34.55 -16.97 -28.01
C GLY A 37 -33.12 -16.43 -27.84
N ASP A 38 -32.92 -15.34 -27.11
CA ASP A 38 -31.57 -14.81 -26.86
C ASP A 38 -30.76 -15.70 -25.91
N THR A 39 -29.46 -15.80 -26.17
CA THR A 39 -28.49 -16.35 -25.22
C THR A 39 -28.21 -15.31 -24.15
N VAL A 40 -28.24 -15.70 -22.88
CA VAL A 40 -28.05 -14.81 -21.73
C VAL A 40 -27.16 -15.45 -20.66
N ILE A 41 -26.60 -14.60 -19.80
CA ILE A 41 -25.98 -15.01 -18.55
C ILE A 41 -26.95 -14.63 -17.43
N VAL A 42 -27.29 -15.58 -16.57
CA VAL A 42 -28.26 -15.41 -15.48
C VAL A 42 -27.64 -15.75 -14.13
N VAL A 43 -27.92 -14.93 -13.12
CA VAL A 43 -27.57 -15.24 -11.73
C VAL A 43 -28.54 -16.32 -11.21
N VAL A 44 -28.04 -17.54 -11.01
CA VAL A 44 -28.82 -18.67 -10.50
C VAL A 44 -28.86 -18.72 -8.98
N ASP A 45 -27.84 -18.19 -8.31
CA ASP A 45 -27.80 -18.08 -6.85
C ASP A 45 -27.34 -16.67 -6.45
N SER A 46 -28.25 -15.92 -5.84
CA SER A 46 -28.03 -14.54 -5.41
C SER A 46 -27.14 -14.41 -4.17
N LYS A 47 -27.00 -15.47 -3.35
CA LYS A 47 -26.13 -15.44 -2.15
C LYS A 47 -24.67 -15.66 -2.51
N THR A 48 -24.42 -16.53 -3.49
CA THR A 48 -23.05 -16.84 -3.94
C THR A 48 -22.64 -16.03 -5.17
N GLY A 49 -23.59 -15.35 -5.82
CA GLY A 49 -23.37 -14.65 -7.08
C GLY A 49 -23.14 -15.59 -8.26
N GLN A 50 -23.49 -16.88 -8.13
CA GLN A 50 -23.27 -17.87 -9.19
C GLN A 50 -24.08 -17.51 -10.44
N ARG A 51 -23.38 -17.49 -11.58
CA ARG A 51 -23.94 -17.21 -12.90
C ARG A 51 -23.92 -18.45 -13.78
N GLU A 52 -24.94 -18.65 -14.61
CA GLU A 52 -25.03 -19.70 -15.62
C GLU A 52 -25.42 -19.11 -16.98
N VAL A 53 -25.20 -19.87 -18.05
CA VAL A 53 -25.60 -19.49 -19.41
C VAL A 53 -26.87 -20.25 -19.77
N GLY A 54 -27.79 -19.57 -20.47
CA GLY A 54 -29.01 -20.19 -20.96
C GLY A 54 -29.65 -19.41 -22.09
N THR A 55 -30.79 -19.89 -22.54
CA THR A 55 -31.61 -19.27 -23.58
C THR A 55 -32.92 -18.79 -22.98
N VAL A 56 -33.32 -17.55 -23.29
CA VAL A 56 -34.61 -17.02 -22.85
C VAL A 56 -35.74 -17.77 -23.54
N THR A 57 -36.66 -18.35 -22.77
CA THR A 57 -37.82 -19.10 -23.29
C THR A 57 -39.14 -18.35 -23.12
N ALA A 58 -39.23 -17.46 -22.13
CA ALA A 58 -40.40 -16.60 -21.92
C ALA A 58 -39.99 -15.29 -21.20
N MET A 59 -40.76 -14.22 -21.43
CA MET A 59 -40.54 -12.91 -20.80
C MET A 59 -41.87 -12.39 -20.25
N ASP A 60 -42.00 -12.43 -18.92
CA ASP A 60 -43.17 -11.95 -18.16
C ASP A 60 -42.69 -10.90 -17.16
N LEU A 61 -42.41 -9.69 -17.67
CA LEU A 61 -41.71 -8.64 -16.91
C LEU A 61 -42.39 -8.35 -15.55
N PRO A 62 -41.61 -8.19 -14.47
CA PRO A 62 -40.15 -8.02 -14.43
C PRO A 62 -39.34 -9.31 -14.54
N SER A 63 -39.97 -10.48 -14.63
CA SER A 63 -39.29 -11.78 -14.61
C SER A 63 -39.08 -12.35 -16.02
N VAL A 64 -37.99 -13.10 -16.17
CA VAL A 64 -37.56 -13.74 -17.41
C VAL A 64 -37.32 -15.22 -17.11
N THR A 65 -37.87 -16.10 -17.94
CA THR A 65 -37.70 -17.54 -17.82
C THR A 65 -36.63 -18.00 -18.80
N ILE A 66 -35.62 -18.71 -18.28
CA ILE A 66 -34.41 -19.08 -18.99
C ILE A 66 -34.21 -20.58 -18.86
N LYS A 67 -33.95 -21.24 -19.98
CA LYS A 67 -33.50 -22.63 -20.02
C LYS A 67 -31.98 -22.65 -20.04
N LEU A 68 -31.38 -23.15 -18.97
CA LEU A 68 -29.94 -23.30 -18.82
C LEU A 68 -29.37 -24.37 -19.76
N LEU A 69 -28.06 -24.33 -20.00
CA LEU A 69 -27.39 -25.28 -20.88
C LEU A 69 -27.46 -26.74 -20.39
N ASP A 70 -27.60 -26.96 -19.09
CA ASP A 70 -27.80 -28.29 -18.49
C ASP A 70 -29.25 -28.79 -18.57
N GLY A 71 -30.16 -27.98 -19.12
CA GLY A 71 -31.56 -28.28 -19.31
C GLY A 71 -32.48 -27.82 -18.17
N GLU A 72 -31.94 -27.31 -17.06
CA GLU A 72 -32.75 -26.74 -15.97
C GLU A 72 -33.43 -25.43 -16.42
N THR A 73 -34.65 -25.19 -15.98
CA THR A 73 -35.38 -23.93 -16.25
C THR A 73 -35.40 -23.09 -14.98
N VAL A 74 -34.92 -21.85 -15.08
CA VAL A 74 -34.90 -20.89 -13.98
C VAL A 74 -35.66 -19.63 -14.36
N THR A 75 -36.40 -19.07 -13.40
CA THR A 75 -37.07 -17.77 -13.55
C THR A 75 -36.38 -16.76 -12.66
N ARG A 76 -35.97 -15.62 -13.23
CA ARG A 76 -35.23 -14.56 -12.54
C ARG A 76 -35.70 -13.19 -12.98
N ASP A 77 -35.58 -12.21 -12.10
CA ASP A 77 -35.85 -10.83 -12.47
C ASP A 77 -34.85 -10.33 -13.52
N LEU A 78 -35.29 -9.42 -14.38
CA LEU A 78 -34.54 -8.88 -15.51
C LEU A 78 -33.15 -8.32 -15.09
N GLU A 79 -33.04 -7.78 -13.88
CA GLU A 79 -31.77 -7.26 -13.33
C GLU A 79 -30.69 -8.35 -13.16
N HIS A 80 -31.09 -9.61 -13.00
CA HIS A 80 -30.20 -10.76 -12.84
C HIS A 80 -29.81 -11.41 -14.17
N VAL A 81 -30.22 -10.82 -15.30
CA VAL A 81 -30.02 -11.33 -16.65
C VAL A 81 -29.19 -10.34 -17.45
N ASP A 82 -28.04 -10.80 -17.95
CA ASP A 82 -27.17 -10.04 -18.84
C ASP A 82 -27.27 -10.59 -20.27
N LYS A 83 -27.51 -9.72 -21.26
CA LYS A 83 -27.51 -10.09 -22.69
C LYS A 83 -26.15 -9.82 -23.34
N PRO A 84 -25.39 -10.84 -23.75
CA PRO A 84 -24.23 -10.68 -24.61
C PRO A 84 -24.66 -10.22 -26.02
N LEU A 85 -23.97 -9.22 -26.56
CA LEU A 85 -23.99 -8.84 -27.96
C LEU A 85 -22.99 -9.69 -28.78
N GLU A 86 -21.95 -10.20 -28.12
CA GLU A 86 -20.99 -11.14 -28.68
C GLU A 86 -21.29 -12.54 -28.16
N THR A 87 -21.73 -13.44 -29.04
CA THR A 87 -22.14 -14.81 -28.68
C THR A 87 -21.13 -15.86 -29.09
N ASN A 88 -20.12 -15.49 -29.88
CA ASN A 88 -18.97 -16.35 -30.16
C ASN A 88 -17.64 -15.59 -29.99
N PRO A 89 -16.54 -16.29 -29.62
CA PRO A 89 -15.24 -15.65 -29.43
C PRO A 89 -14.68 -14.95 -30.67
N GLY A 90 -15.07 -15.38 -31.88
CA GLY A 90 -14.64 -14.75 -33.13
C GLY A 90 -15.06 -13.29 -33.23
N GLN A 91 -16.29 -12.96 -32.80
CA GLN A 91 -16.81 -11.58 -32.77
C GLN A 91 -15.99 -10.68 -31.84
N MET A 92 -15.65 -11.17 -30.65
CA MET A 92 -14.75 -10.48 -29.73
C MET A 92 -13.37 -10.27 -30.35
N MET A 93 -12.80 -11.27 -31.01
CA MET A 93 -11.50 -11.14 -31.68
C MET A 93 -11.53 -10.12 -32.82
N ASP A 94 -12.62 -10.05 -33.59
CA ASP A 94 -12.82 -9.03 -34.62
C ASP A 94 -12.85 -7.62 -34.01
N ARG A 95 -13.57 -7.45 -32.89
CA ARG A 95 -13.61 -6.20 -32.14
C ARG A 95 -12.24 -5.80 -31.60
N VAL A 96 -11.56 -6.71 -30.91
CA VAL A 96 -10.25 -6.46 -30.33
C VAL A 96 -9.22 -6.12 -31.41
N ALA A 97 -9.20 -6.87 -32.51
CA ALA A 97 -8.27 -6.62 -33.63
C ALA A 97 -8.49 -5.24 -34.27
N ARG A 98 -9.75 -4.84 -34.46
CA ARG A 98 -10.10 -3.51 -34.97
C ARG A 98 -9.67 -2.42 -34.00
N GLY A 99 -10.05 -2.54 -32.73
CA GLY A 99 -9.73 -1.56 -31.69
C GLY A 99 -8.23 -1.34 -31.51
N ILE A 100 -7.41 -2.40 -31.62
CA ILE A 100 -5.95 -2.26 -31.56
C ILE A 100 -5.40 -1.58 -32.83
N ALA A 101 -5.96 -1.88 -34.00
CA ALA A 101 -5.50 -1.32 -35.28
C ALA A 101 -5.85 0.17 -35.47
N ASP A 102 -6.90 0.64 -34.78
CA ASP A 102 -7.38 2.03 -34.86
C ASP A 102 -6.45 3.02 -34.13
N ILE A 103 -5.63 2.55 -33.18
CA ILE A 103 -4.71 3.39 -32.41
C ILE A 103 -3.51 3.81 -33.27
N GLY A 104 -3.37 5.12 -33.51
CA GLY A 104 -2.15 5.71 -34.09
C GLY A 104 -2.05 5.69 -35.63
N ASN A 105 -3.13 5.35 -36.35
CA ASN A 105 -3.16 5.41 -37.82
C ASN A 105 -4.07 6.55 -38.32
N ASP A 106 -3.60 7.30 -39.32
CA ASP A 106 -4.29 8.37 -40.06
C ASP A 106 -5.31 7.83 -41.10
N GLY A 107 -5.87 6.64 -40.85
CA GLY A 107 -6.79 5.94 -41.75
C GLY A 107 -6.12 5.16 -42.90
N ARG A 108 -4.82 5.33 -43.17
CA ARG A 108 -4.12 4.60 -44.24
C ARG A 108 -3.57 3.26 -43.76
N GLY A 109 -4.28 2.17 -44.06
CA GLY A 109 -3.81 0.80 -43.83
C GLY A 109 -4.39 0.07 -42.61
N GLN A 110 -5.36 0.68 -41.92
CA GLN A 110 -6.09 0.09 -40.78
C GLN A 110 -6.66 -1.30 -41.09
N SER A 111 -7.25 -1.52 -42.27
CA SER A 111 -7.80 -2.84 -42.65
C SER A 111 -6.73 -3.93 -42.73
N ARG A 112 -5.53 -3.59 -43.25
CA ARG A 112 -4.41 -4.52 -43.39
C ARG A 112 -3.75 -4.82 -42.04
N VAL A 113 -3.67 -3.84 -41.14
CA VAL A 113 -3.14 -4.01 -39.78
C VAL A 113 -4.12 -4.81 -38.93
N GLY A 114 -5.41 -4.47 -38.98
CA GLY A 114 -6.48 -5.21 -38.30
C GLY A 114 -6.53 -6.68 -38.72
N GLN A 115 -6.39 -6.99 -40.02
CA GLN A 115 -6.29 -8.38 -40.50
C GLN A 115 -5.09 -9.14 -39.90
N LYS A 116 -3.94 -8.47 -39.70
CA LYS A 116 -2.76 -9.10 -39.07
C LYS A 116 -2.98 -9.37 -37.60
N PHE A 117 -3.58 -8.44 -36.86
CA PHE A 117 -3.96 -8.67 -35.46
C PHE A 117 -5.02 -9.77 -35.35
N ARG A 118 -6.01 -9.76 -36.24
CA ARG A 118 -7.04 -10.79 -36.26
C ARG A 118 -6.46 -12.18 -36.51
N TRP A 119 -5.53 -12.30 -37.46
CA TRP A 119 -4.77 -13.53 -37.72
C TRP A 119 -3.97 -14.01 -36.50
N LEU A 120 -3.42 -13.06 -35.73
CA LEU A 120 -2.67 -13.34 -34.51
C LEU A 120 -3.57 -13.86 -33.38
N LEU A 121 -4.81 -13.39 -33.28
CA LEU A 121 -5.79 -13.87 -32.30
C LEU A 121 -6.42 -15.21 -32.69
N ASP A 122 -6.57 -15.47 -33.99
CA ASP A 122 -7.19 -16.70 -34.53
C ASP A 122 -6.53 -17.97 -34.00
N GLY A 123 -7.33 -18.97 -33.65
CA GLY A 123 -6.85 -20.26 -33.14
C GLY A 123 -6.11 -20.14 -31.82
N TRP A 124 -6.38 -19.08 -31.05
CA TRP A 124 -5.73 -18.79 -29.77
C TRP A 124 -4.20 -18.74 -29.84
N LYS A 125 -3.63 -18.39 -31.02
CA LYS A 125 -2.16 -18.30 -31.23
C LYS A 125 -1.50 -17.29 -30.29
N PHE A 126 -2.25 -16.26 -29.91
CA PHE A 126 -1.87 -15.27 -28.92
C PHE A 126 -3.12 -14.83 -28.17
N VAL A 127 -3.07 -14.89 -26.85
CA VAL A 127 -4.18 -14.48 -25.98
C VAL A 127 -3.77 -13.19 -25.27
N PRO A 128 -4.32 -12.03 -25.65
CA PRO A 128 -4.10 -10.79 -24.92
C PRO A 128 -4.58 -10.91 -23.46
N GLY A 129 -4.04 -10.07 -22.58
CA GLY A 129 -4.53 -9.98 -21.21
C GLY A 129 -6.04 -9.72 -21.15
N GLY A 130 -6.74 -10.28 -20.16
CA GLY A 130 -8.20 -10.25 -20.09
C GLY A 130 -8.83 -8.85 -20.20
N ARG A 131 -8.15 -7.81 -19.72
CA ARG A 131 -8.60 -6.40 -19.86
C ARG A 131 -8.52 -5.89 -21.30
N ILE A 132 -7.55 -6.35 -22.10
CA ILE A 132 -7.48 -6.05 -23.54
C ILE A 132 -8.65 -6.74 -24.25
N LEU A 133 -8.92 -8.01 -23.92
CA LEU A 133 -10.04 -8.77 -24.48
C LEU A 133 -11.40 -8.11 -24.18
N ALA A 134 -11.58 -7.60 -22.96
CA ALA A 134 -12.78 -6.88 -22.57
C ALA A 134 -12.88 -5.50 -23.23
N GLY A 135 -11.82 -4.69 -23.21
CA GLY A 135 -11.91 -3.26 -23.54
C GLY A 135 -11.58 -2.84 -24.96
N ALA A 136 -10.67 -3.53 -25.65
CA ALA A 136 -10.22 -3.08 -26.96
C ALA A 136 -11.37 -3.04 -27.97
N GLY A 137 -11.54 -1.91 -28.68
CA GLY A 137 -12.60 -1.73 -29.68
C GLY A 137 -13.99 -1.48 -29.09
N THR A 138 -14.06 -1.03 -27.84
CA THR A 138 -15.27 -0.55 -27.17
C THR A 138 -15.07 0.90 -26.71
N ASP A 139 -16.17 1.59 -26.35
CA ASP A 139 -16.11 2.88 -25.66
C ASP A 139 -15.75 2.75 -24.15
N GLN A 140 -15.55 1.52 -23.67
CA GLN A 140 -15.11 1.27 -22.30
C GLN A 140 -13.63 1.64 -22.20
N GLN A 141 -13.34 2.78 -21.58
CA GLN A 141 -11.97 3.17 -21.22
C GLN A 141 -11.45 2.31 -20.05
N LEU A 142 -11.22 1.02 -20.31
CA LEU A 142 -10.64 0.09 -19.35
C LEU A 142 -9.12 0.32 -19.28
N THR A 143 -8.61 0.61 -18.08
CA THR A 143 -7.20 0.97 -17.91
C THR A 143 -6.29 -0.26 -17.81
N TYR A 144 -5.12 -0.15 -18.46
CA TYR A 144 -4.03 -1.14 -18.39
C TYR A 144 -3.15 -0.97 -17.14
N TYR A 145 -3.33 0.11 -16.39
CA TYR A 145 -2.50 0.50 -15.25
C TYR A 145 -3.37 1.16 -14.16
N ASN A 146 -3.22 0.69 -12.93
CA ASN A 146 -3.65 1.39 -11.72
C ASN A 146 -2.75 2.62 -11.57
N CYS A 147 -3.31 3.82 -11.42
CA CYS A 147 -2.47 5.03 -11.31
C CYS A 147 -3.10 6.10 -10.40
N MET A 148 -2.29 7.07 -9.99
CA MET A 148 -2.64 8.25 -9.19
C MET A 148 -1.95 9.51 -9.77
N PRO A 149 -2.43 10.74 -9.49
CA PRO A 149 -1.84 11.94 -10.06
C PRO A 149 -0.47 12.23 -9.42
N PRO A 150 0.42 13.00 -10.07
CA PRO A 150 1.83 13.14 -9.66
C PRO A 150 2.02 13.75 -8.27
N GLU A 151 1.10 14.61 -7.85
CA GLU A 151 1.07 15.26 -6.55
C GLU A 151 0.63 14.34 -5.40
N GLN A 152 0.05 13.16 -5.70
CA GLN A 152 -0.44 12.24 -4.67
C GLN A 152 0.71 11.79 -3.77
N GLU A 153 0.58 12.01 -2.47
CA GLU A 153 1.63 11.67 -1.51
C GLU A 153 1.66 10.17 -1.19
N VAL A 154 2.88 9.61 -1.18
CA VAL A 154 3.22 8.24 -0.78
C VAL A 154 4.07 8.26 0.48
N LEU A 155 3.80 7.36 1.42
CA LEU A 155 4.58 7.23 2.65
C LEU A 155 5.92 6.53 2.37
N THR A 156 6.99 7.31 2.38
CA THR A 156 8.37 6.85 2.20
C THR A 156 9.11 6.72 3.54
N ALA A 157 10.32 6.17 3.52
CA ALA A 157 11.17 6.05 4.72
C ALA A 157 11.48 7.39 5.42
N ASP A 158 11.39 8.51 4.69
CA ASP A 158 11.66 9.86 5.19
C ASP A 158 10.37 10.66 5.40
N GLY A 159 9.20 10.00 5.34
CA GLY A 159 7.88 10.62 5.41
C GLY A 159 7.17 10.68 4.07
N TYR A 160 6.08 11.44 4.01
CA TYR A 160 5.28 11.57 2.79
C TYR A 160 6.00 12.41 1.74
N ARG A 161 6.00 11.90 0.51
CA ARG A 161 6.51 12.61 -0.67
C ARG A 161 5.55 12.43 -1.84
N PRO A 162 5.39 13.42 -2.73
CA PRO A 162 4.66 13.24 -3.97
C PRO A 162 5.19 12.03 -4.74
N ILE A 163 4.32 11.22 -5.33
CA ILE A 163 4.74 10.06 -6.14
C ILE A 163 5.62 10.48 -7.33
N ALA A 164 5.48 11.73 -7.80
CA ALA A 164 6.37 12.35 -8.77
C ALA A 164 7.83 12.37 -8.34
N ASP A 165 8.10 12.48 -7.04
CA ASP A 165 9.46 12.62 -6.49
C ASP A 165 10.05 11.27 -6.01
N VAL A 166 9.21 10.25 -5.86
CA VAL A 166 9.66 8.90 -5.50
C VAL A 166 10.49 8.31 -6.63
N SER A 167 11.66 7.75 -6.31
CA SER A 167 12.59 7.16 -7.29
C SER A 167 12.75 5.65 -7.10
N VAL A 168 13.18 4.95 -8.16
CA VAL A 168 13.57 3.54 -8.06
C VAL A 168 14.74 3.42 -7.08
N GLY A 169 14.63 2.51 -6.11
CA GLY A 169 15.56 2.33 -5.01
C GLY A 169 15.11 2.98 -3.69
N ASP A 170 14.19 3.95 -3.75
CA ASP A 170 13.56 4.52 -2.54
C ASP A 170 12.78 3.43 -1.81
N ARG A 171 12.54 3.64 -0.51
CA ARG A 171 11.74 2.72 0.31
C ARG A 171 10.41 3.33 0.68
N VAL A 172 9.36 2.53 0.60
CA VAL A 172 7.98 2.91 0.93
C VAL A 172 7.37 1.92 1.91
N VAL A 173 6.41 2.39 2.70
CA VAL A 173 5.68 1.57 3.67
C VAL A 173 4.62 0.74 2.95
N THR A 174 4.48 -0.52 3.34
CA THR A 174 3.53 -1.49 2.75
C THR A 174 2.38 -1.82 3.70
N HIS A 175 1.41 -2.62 3.23
CA HIS A 175 0.30 -3.13 4.05
C HIS A 175 0.72 -3.94 5.28
N ARG A 176 2.00 -4.31 5.39
CA ARG A 176 2.56 -5.08 6.52
C ARG A 176 3.31 -4.22 7.52
N ASN A 177 3.13 -2.91 7.48
CA ASN A 177 3.82 -1.94 8.33
C ASN A 177 5.35 -2.06 8.26
N ARG A 178 5.92 -2.25 7.07
CA ARG A 178 7.37 -2.39 6.87
C ARG A 178 7.84 -1.66 5.62
N LEU A 179 9.12 -1.30 5.56
CA LEU A 179 9.68 -0.63 4.39
C LEU A 179 10.10 -1.65 3.32
N ARG A 180 9.77 -1.34 2.07
CA ARG A 180 10.19 -2.13 0.91
C ARG A 180 10.64 -1.23 -0.23
N LYS A 181 11.61 -1.71 -1.02
CA LYS A 181 12.17 -0.91 -2.11
C LYS A 181 11.20 -0.79 -3.27
N VAL A 182 11.18 0.40 -3.86
CA VAL A 182 10.60 0.67 -5.16
C VAL A 182 11.53 0.09 -6.22
N THR A 183 11.01 -0.86 -6.98
CA THR A 183 11.70 -1.55 -8.08
C THR A 183 11.43 -0.89 -9.42
N HIS A 184 10.23 -0.36 -9.63
CA HIS A 184 9.84 0.32 -10.86
C HIS A 184 8.94 1.53 -10.58
N LYS A 185 8.95 2.45 -11.53
CA LYS A 185 8.08 3.62 -11.58
C LYS A 185 7.45 3.69 -12.96
N PHE A 186 6.15 3.93 -13.00
CA PHE A 186 5.35 3.99 -14.22
C PHE A 186 4.69 5.36 -14.34
N GLU A 187 4.52 5.82 -15.56
CA GLU A 187 3.77 7.04 -15.88
C GLU A 187 3.02 6.88 -17.20
N ARG A 188 1.87 7.56 -17.32
CA ARG A 188 1.12 7.66 -18.58
C ARG A 188 0.28 8.93 -18.61
N GLN A 189 -0.05 9.39 -19.81
CA GLN A 189 -1.10 10.39 -20.00
C GLN A 189 -2.49 9.74 -19.92
N THR A 190 -3.45 10.47 -19.38
CA THR A 190 -4.84 10.02 -19.27
C THR A 190 -5.83 11.15 -19.44
N GLN A 191 -7.06 10.79 -19.82
CA GLN A 191 -8.25 11.61 -19.72
C GLN A 191 -9.37 10.73 -19.15
N GLU A 192 -9.48 10.64 -17.83
CA GLU A 192 -10.38 9.69 -17.19
C GLU A 192 -10.90 10.21 -15.84
N PRO A 193 -11.94 9.59 -15.26
CA PRO A 193 -12.40 9.93 -13.93
C PRO A 193 -11.36 9.60 -12.85
N LEU A 194 -10.98 10.63 -12.08
CA LEU A 194 -10.25 10.49 -10.83
C LEU A 194 -11.25 10.41 -9.68
N TYR A 195 -11.07 9.42 -8.82
CA TYR A 195 -11.85 9.23 -7.61
C TYR A 195 -11.07 9.78 -6.42
N THR A 196 -11.68 10.71 -5.70
CA THR A 196 -11.12 11.33 -4.50
C THR A 196 -11.90 10.83 -3.30
N PHE A 197 -11.21 10.17 -2.37
CA PHE A 197 -11.76 9.62 -1.15
C PHE A 197 -11.29 10.44 0.04
N SER A 198 -12.23 10.96 0.82
CA SER A 198 -11.92 11.56 2.11
C SER A 198 -12.16 10.55 3.23
N MET A 199 -11.14 10.31 4.04
CA MET A 199 -11.17 9.35 5.14
C MET A 199 -11.53 10.08 6.43
N ARG A 200 -12.58 9.60 7.10
CA ARG A 200 -13.01 10.17 8.37
C ARG A 200 -11.86 10.14 9.36
N LYS A 201 -11.53 11.29 9.94
CA LYS A 201 -10.60 11.43 11.07
C LYS A 201 -9.14 11.04 10.78
N LEU A 202 -8.75 10.80 9.53
CA LEU A 202 -7.36 10.48 9.16
C LEU A 202 -6.54 11.78 8.95
N GLY A 203 -7.09 12.74 8.19
CA GLY A 203 -6.67 14.16 8.28
C GLY A 203 -5.34 14.56 7.61
N PHE A 204 -4.74 13.73 6.75
CA PHE A 204 -3.48 14.06 6.05
C PHE A 204 -3.71 14.77 4.71
N ASP A 205 -4.51 14.10 3.88
CA ASP A 205 -4.78 14.37 2.48
C ASP A 205 -5.91 13.42 2.05
N ASP A 206 -6.56 13.72 0.93
CA ASP A 206 -7.52 12.80 0.30
C ASP A 206 -6.78 11.79 -0.58
N LEU A 207 -7.28 10.55 -0.64
CA LEU A 207 -6.76 9.57 -1.59
C LEU A 207 -7.33 9.86 -2.97
N ARG A 208 -6.46 10.17 -3.95
CA ARG A 208 -6.86 10.45 -5.34
C ARG A 208 -6.30 9.41 -6.29
N VAL A 209 -7.17 8.61 -6.90
CA VAL A 209 -6.77 7.49 -7.76
C VAL A 209 -7.69 7.29 -8.94
N THR A 210 -7.18 6.65 -9.98
CA THR A 210 -7.98 6.19 -11.15
C THR A 210 -8.96 5.08 -10.74
N GLY A 211 -10.06 4.92 -11.48
CA GLY A 211 -11.17 4.04 -11.07
C GLY A 211 -10.81 2.56 -10.89
N ASP A 212 -9.81 2.05 -11.61
CA ASP A 212 -9.38 0.65 -11.50
C ASP A 212 -8.30 0.43 -10.42
N HIS A 213 -7.76 1.50 -9.82
CA HIS A 213 -6.75 1.40 -8.77
C HIS A 213 -7.32 0.68 -7.56
N LYS A 214 -6.66 -0.38 -7.10
CA LYS A 214 -7.19 -1.22 -6.02
C LYS A 214 -6.74 -0.70 -4.66
N VAL A 215 -7.68 -0.62 -3.73
CA VAL A 215 -7.47 -0.23 -2.34
C VAL A 215 -7.82 -1.42 -1.44
N LEU A 216 -7.12 -1.59 -0.32
CA LEU A 216 -7.41 -2.66 0.63
C LEU A 216 -8.58 -2.26 1.53
N VAL A 217 -9.70 -3.01 1.42
CA VAL A 217 -11.00 -2.58 1.93
C VAL A 217 -11.71 -3.67 2.73
N ILE A 218 -12.37 -3.27 3.83
CA ILE A 218 -13.45 -4.01 4.47
C ILE A 218 -14.76 -3.33 4.10
N ARG A 219 -15.70 -4.07 3.50
CA ARG A 219 -17.02 -3.54 3.18
C ARG A 219 -17.80 -3.22 4.44
N SER A 220 -18.54 -2.11 4.40
CA SER A 220 -19.35 -1.68 5.55
C SER A 220 -20.40 -2.72 5.96
N GLU A 221 -20.99 -3.43 4.99
CA GLU A 221 -21.91 -4.55 5.22
C GLU A 221 -21.26 -5.79 5.87
N SER A 222 -19.93 -5.90 5.80
CA SER A 222 -19.20 -7.01 6.41
C SER A 222 -18.94 -6.83 7.90
N VAL A 223 -19.16 -5.63 8.43
CA VAL A 223 -18.91 -5.29 9.84
C VAL A 223 -20.16 -5.58 10.68
N ASN A 224 -20.08 -6.58 11.56
CA ASN A 224 -21.18 -6.86 12.49
C ASN A 224 -21.29 -5.73 13.54
N LYS A 225 -22.45 -5.08 13.62
CA LYS A 225 -22.73 -3.97 14.55
C LYS A 225 -22.86 -4.42 16.01
N HIS A 226 -23.07 -5.72 16.26
CA HIS A 226 -23.14 -6.27 17.60
C HIS A 226 -21.74 -6.71 18.04
N ARG A 227 -21.11 -5.89 18.90
CA ARG A 227 -19.81 -6.22 19.52
C ARG A 227 -19.91 -7.56 20.24
N SER A 228 -19.18 -8.56 19.74
CA SER A 228 -18.92 -9.76 20.54
C SER A 228 -17.86 -9.42 21.59
N ARG A 229 -17.94 -10.08 22.75
CA ARG A 229 -16.99 -9.94 23.86
C ARG A 229 -15.55 -10.34 23.47
N ASP A 230 -15.36 -10.96 22.30
CA ASP A 230 -14.12 -11.54 21.79
C ASP A 230 -13.53 -10.78 20.57
N GLY A 231 -13.95 -9.54 20.31
CA GLY A 231 -13.44 -8.73 19.18
C GLY A 231 -14.40 -8.61 18.01
N LEU A 232 -13.99 -7.81 17.01
CA LEU A 232 -14.77 -7.52 15.81
C LEU A 232 -14.87 -8.77 14.94
N ARG A 233 -16.08 -9.26 14.66
CA ARG A 233 -16.31 -10.33 13.67
C ARG A 233 -16.71 -9.71 12.34
N LEU A 234 -15.93 -10.02 11.31
CA LEU A 234 -16.27 -9.69 9.93
C LEU A 234 -16.97 -10.89 9.28
N SER A 235 -18.00 -10.63 8.47
CA SER A 235 -18.63 -11.69 7.66
C SER A 235 -17.82 -12.03 6.41
N GLN A 236 -16.87 -11.19 6.02
CA GLN A 236 -15.92 -11.38 4.92
C GLN A 236 -14.55 -10.80 5.29
N GLU A 237 -13.49 -11.46 4.82
CA GLU A 237 -12.12 -10.95 4.96
C GLU A 237 -11.90 -9.67 4.13
N PRO A 238 -10.87 -8.87 4.45
CA PRO A 238 -10.51 -7.71 3.64
C PRO A 238 -10.17 -8.07 2.19
N GLN A 239 -10.49 -7.18 1.26
CA GLN A 239 -10.36 -7.41 -0.18
C GLN A 239 -9.70 -6.24 -0.88
N TRP A 240 -9.01 -6.54 -1.98
CA TRP A 240 -8.52 -5.53 -2.92
C TRP A 240 -9.64 -5.15 -3.89
N ILE A 241 -10.21 -3.96 -3.69
CA ILE A 241 -11.39 -3.50 -4.43
C ILE A 241 -10.99 -2.30 -5.30
N PRO A 242 -11.37 -2.26 -6.60
CA PRO A 242 -11.18 -1.09 -7.45
C PRO A 242 -11.84 0.17 -6.88
N ALA A 243 -11.17 1.31 -6.98
CA ALA A 243 -11.63 2.61 -6.48
C ALA A 243 -13.07 2.94 -6.92
N LYS A 244 -13.41 2.67 -8.18
CA LYS A 244 -14.75 2.94 -8.74
C LYS A 244 -15.88 2.12 -8.11
N GLU A 245 -15.55 1.03 -7.41
CA GLU A 245 -16.51 0.14 -6.76
C GLU A 245 -16.64 0.41 -5.25
N LEU A 246 -15.86 1.33 -4.70
CA LEU A 246 -15.90 1.71 -3.29
C LEU A 246 -17.15 2.53 -2.97
N ARG A 247 -17.65 2.40 -1.75
CA ARG A 247 -18.88 3.07 -1.29
C ARG A 247 -18.58 3.91 -0.05
N VAL A 248 -19.29 5.02 0.10
CA VAL A 248 -19.26 5.81 1.34
C VAL A 248 -19.61 4.89 2.52
N GLY A 249 -18.78 4.93 3.55
CA GLY A 249 -18.94 4.10 4.73
C GLY A 249 -18.14 2.79 4.73
N ASP A 250 -17.56 2.36 3.61
CA ASP A 250 -16.56 1.28 3.60
C ASP A 250 -15.32 1.67 4.41
N PHE A 251 -14.52 0.69 4.79
CA PHE A 251 -13.34 0.89 5.65
C PHE A 251 -12.05 0.59 4.89
N LEU A 252 -11.10 1.52 4.92
CA LEU A 252 -9.79 1.41 4.28
C LEU A 252 -8.72 1.10 5.32
N ALA A 253 -7.77 0.23 4.98
CA ALA A 253 -6.64 -0.07 5.87
C ALA A 253 -5.69 1.12 5.97
N ALA A 254 -5.39 1.57 7.19
CA ALA A 254 -4.34 2.51 7.52
C ALA A 254 -3.11 1.76 8.05
N ALA A 255 -1.93 2.18 7.59
CA ALA A 255 -0.66 1.55 7.90
C ALA A 255 0.40 2.59 8.28
N HIS A 256 1.46 2.13 8.93
CA HIS A 256 2.56 2.95 9.43
C HIS A 256 3.92 2.27 9.18
N ASP A 257 5.02 3.02 9.30
CA ASP A 257 6.34 2.40 9.38
C ASP A 257 6.50 1.68 10.73
N GLY A 258 6.66 0.37 10.69
CA GLY A 258 6.89 -0.49 11.86
C GLY A 258 8.32 -1.03 11.93
N ASP A 259 9.21 -0.64 11.02
CA ASP A 259 10.60 -1.09 11.07
C ASP A 259 11.33 -0.49 12.30
N VAL A 260 12.21 -1.30 12.88
CA VAL A 260 13.08 -0.91 14.00
C VAL A 260 14.52 -1.03 13.54
N SER A 261 15.20 0.10 13.40
CA SER A 261 16.56 0.19 12.88
C SER A 261 17.34 1.40 13.39
N GLY A 262 16.89 2.01 14.49
CA GLY A 262 17.59 3.11 15.13
C GLY A 262 18.99 2.73 15.62
N GLN A 263 19.87 3.72 15.68
CA GLN A 263 21.21 3.58 16.24
C GLN A 263 21.22 3.73 17.77
N ASP A 264 22.22 3.17 18.45
CA ASP A 264 22.32 3.24 19.92
C ASP A 264 22.97 4.55 20.41
N VAL A 265 23.74 5.22 19.55
CA VAL A 265 24.55 6.39 19.92
C VAL A 265 24.49 7.44 18.82
N LEU A 266 24.36 8.71 19.21
CA LEU A 266 24.55 9.88 18.35
C LEU A 266 25.90 10.53 18.67
N HIS A 267 26.66 10.91 17.64
CA HIS A 267 27.88 11.68 17.81
C HIS A 267 27.63 13.15 17.53
N VAL A 268 27.84 14.02 18.52
CA VAL A 268 27.70 15.47 18.37
C VAL A 268 28.61 15.99 17.25
N SER A 269 29.81 15.41 17.09
CA SER A 269 30.75 15.74 16.01
C SER A 269 30.15 15.69 14.61
N ASP A 270 29.17 14.83 14.37
CA ASP A 270 28.57 14.63 13.05
C ASP A 270 27.65 15.78 12.63
N TYR A 271 27.21 16.60 13.60
CA TYR A 271 26.24 17.67 13.41
C TYR A 271 26.82 19.07 13.64
N VAL A 272 28.13 19.18 13.90
CA VAL A 272 28.79 20.45 14.22
C VAL A 272 29.85 20.78 13.19
N GLY A 273 30.12 22.08 12.99
CA GLY A 273 31.21 22.50 12.10
C GLY A 273 30.89 22.49 10.59
N HIS A 274 29.76 21.93 10.16
CA HIS A 274 29.39 21.80 8.74
C HIS A 274 28.33 22.80 8.26
N GLY A 275 27.58 23.44 9.16
CA GLY A 275 26.53 24.39 8.76
C GLY A 275 27.07 25.66 8.07
N ASP A 276 26.40 26.04 6.98
CA ASP A 276 26.60 27.33 6.31
C ASP A 276 25.68 28.37 6.97
N TYR A 277 26.27 29.25 7.79
CA TYR A 277 25.53 30.29 8.50
C TYR A 277 25.99 31.68 8.04
N PRO A 278 25.06 32.59 7.68
CA PRO A 278 25.40 33.98 7.40
C PRO A 278 26.17 34.61 8.57
N GLY A 279 27.38 35.10 8.30
CA GLY A 279 28.29 35.67 9.29
C GLY A 279 29.18 34.66 10.04
N ARG A 280 29.19 33.38 9.64
CA ARG A 280 30.12 32.38 10.20
C ARG A 280 31.56 32.66 9.76
N PRO A 281 32.53 32.75 10.69
CA PRO A 281 33.94 32.74 10.31
C PRO A 281 34.30 31.38 9.69
N ALA A 282 34.87 31.38 8.48
CA ALA A 282 35.32 30.16 7.80
C ALA A 282 36.32 29.37 8.66
N GLY A 283 36.21 28.03 8.67
CA GLY A 283 37.25 27.13 9.20
C GLY A 283 37.17 26.74 10.68
N ARG A 284 36.00 26.81 11.34
CA ARG A 284 35.83 26.20 12.68
C ARG A 284 35.74 24.67 12.56
N THR A 285 36.81 24.00 12.96
CA THR A 285 36.88 22.54 13.11
C THR A 285 36.78 22.19 14.59
N TYR A 286 36.06 21.12 14.91
CA TYR A 286 36.07 20.51 16.23
C TYR A 286 36.87 19.20 16.15
N GLU A 287 37.51 18.81 17.25
CA GLU A 287 38.24 17.55 17.36
C GLU A 287 37.75 16.79 18.60
N VAL A 288 37.44 15.51 18.45
CA VAL A 288 37.05 14.64 19.57
C VAL A 288 38.31 14.14 20.27
N ARG A 289 38.41 14.34 21.60
CA ARG A 289 39.49 13.78 22.45
C ARG A 289 38.92 13.31 23.75
N ASP A 290 39.28 12.09 24.14
CA ASP A 290 38.81 11.45 25.38
C ASP A 290 37.28 11.43 25.52
N GLY A 291 36.55 11.34 24.40
CA GLY A 291 35.08 11.37 24.35
C GLY A 291 34.44 12.77 24.44
N TRP A 292 35.24 13.83 24.40
CA TRP A 292 34.79 15.21 24.47
C TRP A 292 35.10 15.97 23.19
N LEU A 293 34.15 16.80 22.76
CA LEU A 293 34.31 17.72 21.65
C LEU A 293 35.16 18.91 22.07
N ASN A 294 36.28 19.12 21.37
CA ASN A 294 37.24 20.18 21.66
C ASN A 294 37.34 21.19 20.51
N LYS A 295 37.54 22.46 20.85
CA LYS A 295 37.84 23.50 19.89
C LYS A 295 39.36 23.77 19.87
N PRO A 296 40.08 23.46 18.78
CA PRO A 296 41.50 23.78 18.66
C PRO A 296 41.71 25.31 18.68
N ARG A 297 42.73 25.78 19.41
CA ARG A 297 43.18 27.18 19.32
C ARG A 297 44.38 27.23 18.38
N VAL A 298 44.41 28.18 17.45
CA VAL A 298 45.59 28.46 16.64
C VAL A 298 46.33 29.60 17.33
N THR A 299 47.59 29.36 17.71
CA THR A 299 48.44 30.43 18.26
C THR A 299 48.84 31.41 17.15
N PRO A 300 49.23 32.65 17.49
CA PRO A 300 49.68 33.65 16.51
C PRO A 300 50.79 33.17 15.56
N ASN A 301 51.56 32.15 15.95
CA ASN A 301 52.66 31.57 15.16
C ASN A 301 52.20 30.42 14.24
N GLY A 302 50.89 30.20 14.08
CA GLY A 302 50.33 29.13 13.25
C GLY A 302 50.33 27.74 13.89
N THR A 303 50.87 27.59 15.11
CA THR A 303 50.86 26.32 15.84
C THR A 303 49.46 26.08 16.41
N LYS A 304 48.81 24.97 16.02
CA LYS A 304 47.58 24.49 16.68
C LYS A 304 47.93 24.04 18.09
N VAL A 305 47.47 24.79 19.09
CA VAL A 305 47.57 24.43 20.51
C VAL A 305 46.16 24.11 21.00
N ILE A 306 45.96 22.88 21.43
CA ILE A 306 44.66 22.45 21.94
C ILE A 306 44.64 22.79 23.43
N GLY A 307 44.05 23.94 23.74
CA GLY A 307 43.90 24.41 25.12
C GLY A 307 42.88 23.56 25.90
N LYS A 308 42.94 23.63 27.23
CA LYS A 308 41.90 23.03 28.11
C LYS A 308 40.50 23.47 27.67
N PRO A 309 39.50 22.58 27.74
CA PRO A 309 38.18 22.82 27.18
C PRO A 309 37.54 24.04 27.84
N THR A 310 37.21 25.05 27.03
CA THR A 310 36.39 26.20 27.50
C THR A 310 34.89 25.91 27.48
N ALA A 311 34.47 24.79 26.87
CA ALA A 311 33.12 24.22 26.91
C ALA A 311 33.23 22.77 26.43
N ALA A 312 33.43 21.82 27.35
CA ALA A 312 33.51 20.41 27.00
C ALA A 312 32.09 19.91 26.74
N VAL A 313 31.80 19.46 25.51
CA VAL A 313 30.53 18.77 25.20
C VAL A 313 30.86 17.30 24.98
N ARG A 314 30.11 16.40 25.61
CA ARG A 314 30.25 14.97 25.36
C ARG A 314 29.92 14.69 23.91
N ASP A 315 30.78 13.94 23.23
CA ASP A 315 30.58 13.63 21.82
C ASP A 315 29.56 12.52 21.62
N ALA A 316 29.72 11.39 22.33
CA ALA A 316 28.82 10.25 22.24
C ALA A 316 27.61 10.40 23.17
N LEU A 317 26.41 10.50 22.60
CA LEU A 317 25.13 10.54 23.30
C LEU A 317 24.44 9.19 23.16
N VAL A 318 24.38 8.43 24.25
CA VAL A 318 23.61 7.17 24.29
C VAL A 318 22.13 7.49 24.18
N ILE A 319 21.46 6.87 23.19
CA ILE A 319 20.03 7.02 22.99
C ILE A 319 19.30 6.12 23.99
N ASP A 320 18.73 6.78 24.99
CA ASP A 320 17.87 6.19 26.02
C ASP A 320 16.63 7.05 26.25
N GLU A 321 15.74 6.60 27.13
CA GLU A 321 14.48 7.30 27.39
C GLU A 321 14.69 8.77 27.84
N PRO A 322 15.61 9.11 28.75
CA PRO A 322 15.89 10.50 29.12
C PRO A 322 16.30 11.38 27.94
N LEU A 323 17.22 10.91 27.08
CA LEU A 323 17.65 11.69 25.92
C LEU A 323 16.48 11.89 24.92
N MET A 324 15.69 10.85 24.68
CA MET A 324 14.53 10.91 23.79
C MET A 324 13.44 11.84 24.33
N GLU A 325 13.20 11.84 25.64
CA GLU A 325 12.28 12.78 26.30
C GLU A 325 12.76 14.23 26.18
N LEU A 326 14.06 14.49 26.36
CA LEU A 326 14.66 15.81 26.08
C LEU A 326 14.41 16.24 24.63
N PHE A 327 14.61 15.35 23.66
CA PHE A 327 14.33 15.63 22.25
C PHE A 327 12.86 15.97 22.01
N GLY A 328 11.94 15.21 22.63
CA GLY A 328 10.52 15.52 22.63
C GLY A 328 10.19 16.90 23.16
N ARG A 329 10.72 17.24 24.34
CA ARG A 329 10.51 18.57 24.96
C ARG A 329 11.05 19.69 24.08
N TRP A 330 12.22 19.50 23.49
CA TRP A 330 12.81 20.47 22.57
C TRP A 330 11.98 20.64 21.29
N LEU A 331 11.40 19.56 20.75
CA LEU A 331 10.58 19.62 19.54
C LEU A 331 9.35 20.53 19.72
N GLY A 332 8.78 20.58 20.93
CA GLY A 332 7.73 21.54 21.27
C GLY A 332 8.30 22.92 21.62
N ASP A 333 8.78 23.08 22.86
CA ASP A 333 9.12 24.37 23.47
C ASP A 333 10.54 24.88 23.19
N GLY A 334 11.36 24.11 22.46
CA GLY A 334 12.76 24.43 22.21
C GLY A 334 12.97 25.46 21.09
N CYS A 335 13.99 26.29 21.23
CA CYS A 335 14.52 27.14 20.16
C CYS A 335 16.04 27.21 20.19
N VAL A 336 16.66 27.30 19.01
CA VAL A 336 18.09 27.60 18.87
C VAL A 336 18.31 29.07 19.21
N THR A 337 19.30 29.36 20.06
CA THR A 337 19.70 30.73 20.36
C THR A 337 20.80 31.15 19.41
N HIS A 338 20.88 32.44 19.07
CA HIS A 338 21.89 32.95 18.15
C HIS A 338 22.79 34.00 18.82
N ARG A 339 23.99 34.21 18.26
CA ARG A 339 24.80 35.38 18.62
C ARG A 339 24.16 36.64 18.07
N THR A 340 24.21 37.71 18.84
CA THR A 340 23.69 39.05 18.46
C THR A 340 24.12 39.42 17.04
N ASP A 341 23.16 39.91 16.25
CA ASP A 341 23.34 40.36 14.86
C ASP A 341 23.87 39.29 13.88
N THR A 342 23.77 38.00 14.22
CA THR A 342 24.14 36.89 13.33
C THR A 342 23.10 35.78 13.37
N GLN A 343 23.13 34.88 12.37
CA GLN A 343 22.39 33.62 12.38
C GLN A 343 23.21 32.46 12.98
N THR A 344 24.38 32.74 13.55
CA THR A 344 25.25 31.69 14.11
C THR A 344 24.66 31.18 15.44
N PRO A 345 24.40 29.86 15.58
CA PRO A 345 23.94 29.29 16.84
C PRO A 345 24.89 29.63 18.00
N SER A 346 24.33 29.96 19.17
CA SER A 346 25.05 30.21 20.42
C SER A 346 24.73 29.17 21.50
N GLY A 347 23.68 28.38 21.30
CA GLY A 347 23.13 27.48 22.30
C GLY A 347 21.68 27.07 21.99
N ILE A 348 20.99 26.59 23.01
CA ILE A 348 19.55 26.31 22.97
C ILE A 348 18.85 26.98 24.14
N LYS A 349 17.54 27.16 23.99
CA LYS A 349 16.63 27.59 25.05
C LYS A 349 15.35 26.75 24.99
N ILE A 350 14.85 26.32 26.14
CA ILE A 350 13.57 25.62 26.28
C ILE A 350 12.69 26.43 27.24
N VAL A 351 11.43 26.65 26.87
CA VAL A 351 10.47 27.42 27.67
C VAL A 351 9.61 26.48 28.51
N PHE A 352 9.31 26.89 29.75
CA PHE A 352 8.46 26.15 30.68
C PHE A 352 7.45 27.09 31.34
N GLY A 353 6.27 26.58 31.69
CA GLY A 353 5.33 27.25 32.57
C GLY A 353 5.96 27.58 33.94
N LEU A 354 5.44 28.60 34.63
CA LEU A 354 5.95 28.96 35.96
C LEU A 354 5.74 27.85 37.00
N ASP A 355 4.72 27.03 36.81
CA ASP A 355 4.39 25.85 37.62
C ASP A 355 5.18 24.59 37.23
N GLU A 356 5.93 24.63 36.13
CA GLU A 356 6.72 23.50 35.60
C GLU A 356 8.20 23.54 36.02
N HIS A 357 8.53 24.27 37.09
CA HIS A 357 9.93 24.41 37.54
C HIS A 357 10.60 23.06 37.83
N ALA A 358 9.87 22.10 38.38
CA ALA A 358 10.39 20.76 38.65
C ALA A 358 10.77 20.03 37.33
N ASP A 359 9.94 20.17 36.30
CA ASP A 359 10.23 19.58 34.98
C ASP A 359 11.43 20.27 34.33
N ALA A 360 11.58 21.59 34.49
CA ALA A 360 12.75 22.31 34.02
C ALA A 360 14.05 21.81 34.67
N GLU A 361 14.04 21.51 35.97
CA GLU A 361 15.19 20.93 36.69
C GLU A 361 15.52 19.52 36.21
N VAL A 362 14.51 18.68 35.94
CA VAL A 362 14.71 17.33 35.37
C VAL A 362 15.37 17.43 34.00
N ILE A 363 14.85 18.28 33.12
CA ILE A 363 15.42 18.49 31.78
C ILE A 363 16.83 19.08 31.87
N ALA A 364 17.10 19.98 32.83
CA ALA A 364 18.43 20.51 33.05
C ALA A 364 19.43 19.42 33.47
N ALA A 365 19.03 18.54 34.38
CA ALA A 365 19.87 17.41 34.81
C ALA A 365 20.17 16.43 33.65
N ILE A 366 19.20 16.17 32.77
CA ILE A 366 19.41 15.35 31.56
C ILE A 366 20.43 16.01 30.63
N ILE A 367 20.34 17.33 30.39
CA ILE A 367 21.29 18.04 29.54
C ILE A 367 22.70 18.00 30.15
N GLU A 368 22.84 18.20 31.46
CA GLU A 368 24.13 18.15 32.13
C GLU A 368 24.74 16.74 32.09
N ASP A 369 23.95 15.69 32.31
CA ASP A 369 24.40 14.30 32.18
C ASP A 369 24.84 13.97 30.75
N LYS A 370 23.96 14.23 29.77
CA LYS A 370 24.12 13.81 28.37
C LYS A 370 25.15 14.64 27.62
N PHE A 371 25.13 15.95 27.77
CA PHE A 371 26.02 16.85 27.02
C PHE A 371 27.21 17.32 27.84
N GLY A 372 27.19 17.20 29.17
CA GLY A 372 28.20 17.81 30.04
C GLY A 372 28.11 19.34 30.08
N ALA A 373 26.99 19.91 29.64
CA ALA A 373 26.77 21.34 29.54
C ALA A 373 25.83 21.79 30.66
N ALA A 374 26.32 22.67 31.55
CA ALA A 374 25.53 23.20 32.66
C ALA A 374 24.45 24.18 32.17
N PRO A 375 23.15 23.86 32.35
CA PRO A 375 22.06 24.76 31.99
C PRO A 375 21.87 25.87 33.05
N SER A 376 21.13 26.93 32.70
CA SER A 376 20.67 27.93 33.67
C SER A 376 19.18 28.20 33.51
N ILE A 377 18.42 28.06 34.58
CA ILE A 377 16.98 28.34 34.61
C ILE A 377 16.77 29.76 35.15
N LYS A 378 15.99 30.57 34.44
CA LYS A 378 15.67 31.94 34.84
C LYS A 378 14.22 32.24 34.56
N VAL A 379 13.58 33.00 35.44
CA VAL A 379 12.28 33.63 35.12
C VAL A 379 12.49 34.60 33.97
N SER A 380 11.60 34.54 32.98
CA SER A 380 11.65 35.40 31.81
C SER A 380 11.53 36.88 32.18
N SER A 381 12.01 37.76 31.30
CA SER A 381 12.03 39.21 31.57
C SER A 381 10.66 39.83 31.82
N ASN A 382 9.58 39.21 31.33
CA ASN A 382 8.20 39.64 31.54
C ASN A 382 7.49 38.90 32.70
N GLY A 383 8.18 37.97 33.38
CA GLY A 383 7.67 37.24 34.53
C GLY A 383 6.61 36.19 34.21
N ARG A 384 6.46 35.75 32.96
CA ARG A 384 5.35 34.86 32.53
C ARG A 384 5.72 33.39 32.38
N TRP A 385 6.99 33.07 32.26
CA TRP A 385 7.48 31.71 32.04
C TRP A 385 8.92 31.56 32.55
N LEU A 386 9.43 30.33 32.59
CA LEU A 386 10.83 30.02 32.87
C LEU A 386 11.55 29.76 31.54
N ASP A 387 12.74 30.34 31.38
CA ASP A 387 13.66 30.03 30.29
C ASP A 387 14.80 29.16 30.84
N LEU A 388 14.93 27.92 30.34
CA LEU A 388 16.10 27.08 30.53
C LEU A 388 17.09 27.35 29.39
N TRP A 389 18.26 27.90 29.73
CA TRP A 389 19.30 28.25 28.77
C TRP A 389 20.47 27.29 28.81
N VAL A 390 20.96 26.91 27.64
CA VAL A 390 22.25 26.21 27.46
C VAL A 390 23.09 27.02 26.48
N ASN A 391 23.98 27.85 27.01
CA ASN A 391 24.80 28.78 26.20
C ASN A 391 26.07 28.11 25.66
N VAL A 392 25.89 26.96 24.99
CA VAL A 392 26.98 26.15 24.44
C VAL A 392 26.77 25.96 22.94
N MET A 393 27.62 26.59 22.14
CA MET A 393 27.47 26.64 20.68
C MET A 393 27.39 25.27 20.00
N PRO A 394 28.24 24.27 20.31
CA PRO A 394 28.10 22.94 19.73
C PRO A 394 26.73 22.28 20.00
N VAL A 395 26.14 22.51 21.18
CA VAL A 395 24.79 22.02 21.48
C VAL A 395 23.76 22.72 20.59
N GLY A 396 23.88 24.04 20.39
CA GLY A 396 23.04 24.78 19.46
C GLY A 396 23.15 24.32 18.01
N GLU A 397 24.37 24.07 17.51
CA GLU A 397 24.63 23.51 16.17
C GLU A 397 24.02 22.12 16.05
N PHE A 398 24.24 21.24 17.04
CA PHE A 398 23.67 19.88 17.06
C PHE A 398 22.15 19.87 16.92
N PHE A 399 21.41 20.60 17.77
CA PHE A 399 19.95 20.63 17.69
C PHE A 399 19.45 21.28 16.39
N ALA A 400 20.13 22.33 15.93
CA ALA A 400 19.79 23.03 14.68
C ALA A 400 19.90 22.12 13.45
N GLU A 401 20.95 21.31 13.36
CA GLU A 401 21.20 20.42 12.24
C GLU A 401 20.40 19.10 12.36
N LEU A 402 20.22 18.58 13.58
CA LEU A 402 19.49 17.32 13.80
C LEU A 402 17.99 17.49 13.59
N PHE A 403 17.38 18.54 14.13
CA PHE A 403 15.93 18.70 14.13
C PHE A 403 15.44 19.93 13.37
N GLY A 404 16.30 20.86 12.98
CA GLY A 404 15.91 22.13 12.35
C GLY A 404 15.90 23.32 13.32
N ARG A 405 15.79 24.54 12.79
CA ARG A 405 16.02 25.80 13.55
C ARG A 405 14.76 26.47 14.07
N TYR A 406 13.73 26.53 13.23
CA TYR A 406 12.48 27.25 13.49
C TYR A 406 11.33 26.28 13.64
N SER A 407 10.26 26.68 14.33
CA SER A 407 9.07 25.85 14.58
C SER A 407 8.48 25.24 13.30
N HIS A 408 8.43 25.99 12.20
CA HIS A 408 7.93 25.53 10.89
C HIS A 408 8.89 24.57 10.16
N GLY A 409 10.16 24.48 10.60
CA GLY A 409 11.19 23.62 10.00
C GLY A 409 11.59 22.45 10.88
N LYS A 410 10.96 22.25 12.05
CA LYS A 410 11.31 21.16 12.97
C LYS A 410 10.89 19.80 12.42
N THR A 411 11.79 18.83 12.32
CA THR A 411 11.49 17.45 11.87
C THR A 411 12.15 16.42 12.76
N ILE A 412 11.64 15.19 12.78
CA ILE A 412 12.25 14.05 13.45
C ILE A 412 13.05 13.25 12.41
N PRO A 413 14.38 13.08 12.57
CA PRO A 413 15.16 12.23 11.71
C PRO A 413 14.64 10.80 11.65
N ALA A 414 14.72 10.17 10.49
CA ALA A 414 14.18 8.85 10.24
C ALA A 414 14.77 7.77 11.18
N ASP A 415 16.05 7.91 11.58
CA ASP A 415 16.70 6.99 12.52
C ASP A 415 16.18 7.12 13.95
N LEU A 416 15.66 8.30 14.33
CA LEU A 416 14.97 8.49 15.60
C LEU A 416 13.54 7.98 15.55
N MET A 417 12.86 8.10 14.40
CA MET A 417 11.52 7.53 14.19
C MET A 417 11.48 6.00 14.24
N ARG A 418 12.62 5.35 13.92
CA ARG A 418 12.76 3.88 13.90
C ARG A 418 13.42 3.30 15.15
N GLN A 419 13.44 4.06 16.25
CA GLN A 419 13.85 3.53 17.57
C GLN A 419 12.82 2.54 18.12
N PRO A 420 13.20 1.67 19.07
CA PRO A 420 12.25 0.82 19.80
C PRO A 420 11.11 1.61 20.47
N ASP A 421 9.95 0.98 20.60
CA ASP A 421 8.72 1.63 21.10
C ASP A 421 8.86 2.31 22.47
N PRO A 422 9.66 1.83 23.45
CA PRO A 422 9.91 2.56 24.70
C PRO A 422 10.57 3.92 24.48
N LEU A 423 11.52 4.01 23.55
CA LEU A 423 12.22 5.25 23.21
C LEU A 423 11.32 6.22 22.44
N ILE A 424 10.51 5.70 21.52
CA ILE A 424 9.46 6.49 20.84
C ILE A 424 8.44 7.02 21.85
N THR A 425 8.07 6.21 22.83
CA THR A 425 7.16 6.60 23.91
C THR A 425 7.75 7.75 24.73
N ALA A 426 9.04 7.69 25.07
CA ALA A 426 9.71 8.77 25.80
C ALA A 426 9.79 10.07 24.98
N LEU A 427 10.09 10.00 23.67
CA LEU A 427 10.06 11.15 22.78
C LEU A 427 8.67 11.80 22.70
N LEU A 428 7.62 10.99 22.53
CA LEU A 428 6.26 11.50 22.51
C LEU A 428 5.86 12.07 23.87
N ARG A 429 6.25 11.45 24.99
CA ARG A 429 6.01 11.99 26.34
C ARG A 429 6.57 13.40 26.49
N GLY A 430 7.84 13.60 26.11
CA GLY A 430 8.48 14.92 26.15
C GLY A 430 7.75 15.96 25.30
N LEU A 431 7.29 15.57 24.12
CA LEU A 431 6.55 16.46 23.21
C LEU A 431 5.14 16.80 23.73
N PHE A 432 4.39 15.82 24.25
CA PHE A 432 3.08 16.05 24.87
C PHE A 432 3.19 16.89 26.14
N ARG A 433 4.28 16.79 26.90
CA ARG A 433 4.53 17.67 28.05
C ARG A 433 4.85 19.11 27.66
N ALA A 434 5.30 19.35 26.42
CA ALA A 434 5.51 20.70 25.90
C ALA A 434 4.23 21.30 25.28
N ASP A 435 3.71 20.67 24.22
CA ASP A 435 2.62 21.22 23.39
C ASP A 435 1.27 20.50 23.59
N GLY A 436 1.20 19.54 24.52
CA GLY A 436 0.00 18.75 24.76
C GLY A 436 -1.08 19.54 25.50
N TYR A 437 -2.32 19.36 25.08
CA TYR A 437 -3.48 19.90 25.75
C TYR A 437 -4.52 18.82 26.03
N THR A 438 -5.40 19.16 26.97
CA THR A 438 -6.54 18.35 27.36
C THR A 438 -7.76 19.27 27.33
N SER A 439 -8.71 19.01 26.42
CA SER A 439 -9.89 19.85 26.25
C SER A 439 -11.16 19.01 26.24
N GLY A 440 -11.94 19.11 27.32
CA GLY A 440 -13.16 18.34 27.50
C GLY A 440 -12.88 16.84 27.52
N GLN A 441 -13.23 16.14 26.43
CA GLN A 441 -13.07 14.70 26.26
C GLN A 441 -11.95 14.34 25.26
N ASN A 442 -11.11 15.30 24.89
CA ASN A 442 -10.05 15.10 23.90
C ASN A 442 -8.67 15.40 24.49
N VAL A 443 -7.68 14.67 24.00
CA VAL A 443 -6.26 14.90 24.20
C VAL A 443 -5.61 15.17 22.85
N GLY A 444 -4.60 16.03 22.82
CA GLY A 444 -3.91 16.34 21.57
C GLY A 444 -2.79 17.32 21.76
N MET A 445 -2.30 17.84 20.64
CA MET A 445 -1.30 18.91 20.59
C MET A 445 -1.55 19.81 19.38
N LEU A 446 -0.98 21.00 19.40
CA LEU A 446 -1.02 21.95 18.28
C LEU A 446 0.40 22.20 17.79
N LEU A 447 0.67 21.88 16.52
CA LEU A 447 1.99 22.00 15.91
C LEU A 447 1.97 23.01 14.76
N ALA A 448 3.05 23.76 14.58
CA ALA A 448 3.17 24.74 13.50
C ALA A 448 3.75 24.17 12.19
N ASN A 449 4.00 22.86 12.13
CA ASN A 449 4.64 22.19 11.00
C ASN A 449 3.85 20.93 10.59
N ARG A 450 3.41 20.87 9.33
CA ARG A 450 2.72 19.71 8.74
C ARG A 450 3.57 18.45 8.87
N THR A 451 4.85 18.52 8.47
CA THR A 451 5.75 17.37 8.47
C THR A 451 5.87 16.76 9.86
N LEU A 452 6.09 17.59 10.88
CA LEU A 452 6.17 17.12 12.27
C LEU A 452 4.83 16.52 12.74
N ALA A 453 3.70 17.16 12.42
CA ALA A 453 2.38 16.63 12.77
C ALA A 453 2.12 15.24 12.17
N VAL A 454 2.53 15.03 10.92
CA VAL A 454 2.43 13.73 10.26
C VAL A 454 3.39 12.70 10.86
N GLN A 455 4.63 13.08 11.17
CA GLN A 455 5.59 12.20 11.84
C GLN A 455 5.07 11.75 13.22
N VAL A 456 4.58 12.70 14.02
CA VAL A 456 3.97 12.40 15.33
C VAL A 456 2.77 11.47 15.18
N HIS A 457 1.90 11.72 14.20
CA HIS A 457 0.80 10.81 13.92
C HIS A 457 1.28 9.40 13.55
N GLN A 458 2.29 9.25 12.70
CA GLN A 458 2.82 7.94 12.32
C GLN A 458 3.38 7.19 13.53
N LEU A 459 4.08 7.89 14.44
CA LEU A 459 4.56 7.29 15.70
C LEU A 459 3.40 6.90 16.64
N LEU A 460 2.36 7.73 16.74
CA LEU A 460 1.16 7.40 17.52
C LEU A 460 0.41 6.20 16.92
N LEU A 461 0.30 6.13 15.60
CA LEU A 461 -0.29 5.02 14.87
C LEU A 461 0.48 3.72 15.12
N ARG A 462 1.82 3.78 15.09
CA ARG A 462 2.73 2.67 15.42
C ARG A 462 2.53 2.16 16.85
N LEU A 463 2.38 3.05 17.82
CA LEU A 463 2.10 2.68 19.21
C LEU A 463 0.65 2.20 19.44
N GLY A 464 -0.16 2.09 18.39
CA GLY A 464 -1.53 1.60 18.48
C GLY A 464 -2.54 2.66 18.90
N TYR A 465 -2.22 3.95 18.83
CA TYR A 465 -3.16 5.05 19.04
C TYR A 465 -3.66 5.63 17.71
N PHE A 466 -4.86 6.19 17.67
CA PHE A 466 -5.41 6.76 16.44
C PHE A 466 -5.77 8.23 16.72
N PHE A 467 -4.98 9.13 16.16
CA PHE A 467 -5.18 10.57 16.30
C PHE A 467 -5.62 11.14 14.96
N SER A 468 -6.49 12.13 14.99
CA SER A 468 -6.88 12.88 13.81
C SER A 468 -6.00 14.11 13.66
N ILE A 469 -5.61 14.43 12.42
CA ILE A 469 -5.01 15.72 12.10
C ILE A 469 -6.10 16.66 11.57
N PHE A 470 -6.12 17.88 12.08
CA PHE A 470 -6.95 18.97 11.57
C PHE A 470 -6.08 20.17 11.25
N GLU A 471 -6.17 20.65 10.02
CA GLU A 471 -5.58 21.92 9.62
C GLU A 471 -6.43 23.07 10.16
N ASN A 472 -5.82 23.97 10.91
CA ASN A 472 -6.45 25.19 11.40
C ASN A 472 -5.65 26.38 10.86
N THR A 473 -6.37 27.38 10.36
CA THR A 473 -5.82 28.73 10.19
C THR A 473 -6.14 29.50 11.45
N LEU A 474 -5.12 30.02 12.16
CA LEU A 474 -5.36 30.89 13.32
C LEU A 474 -6.13 32.15 12.89
N GLU A 475 -6.93 32.73 13.80
CA GLU A 475 -7.85 33.88 13.56
C GLU A 475 -7.20 35.10 12.87
N ASN A 476 -5.88 35.21 12.87
CA ASN A 476 -5.11 36.27 12.23
C ASN A 476 -4.71 35.97 10.76
N GLY A 477 -5.10 34.83 10.20
CA GLY A 477 -4.97 34.48 8.78
C GLY A 477 -3.53 34.31 8.26
N ARG A 478 -2.52 34.25 9.14
CA ARG A 478 -1.10 34.30 8.74
C ARG A 478 -0.27 33.07 9.06
N THR A 479 -0.74 32.15 9.90
CA THR A 479 0.03 30.97 10.32
C THR A 479 -0.86 29.73 10.35
N GLU A 480 -0.45 28.72 9.59
CA GLU A 480 -1.06 27.38 9.60
C GLU A 480 -0.68 26.63 10.88
N ALA A 481 -1.64 25.93 11.47
CA ALA A 481 -1.42 25.12 12.65
C ALA A 481 -2.16 23.78 12.52
N PHE A 482 -1.48 22.70 12.86
CA PHE A 482 -1.94 21.33 12.71
C PHE A 482 -2.29 20.78 14.09
N ARG A 483 -3.57 20.51 14.31
CA ARG A 483 -4.07 19.92 15.55
C ARG A 483 -4.09 18.41 15.42
N VAL A 484 -3.27 17.72 16.22
CA VAL A 484 -3.23 16.25 16.29
C VAL A 484 -4.00 15.84 17.55
N THR A 485 -5.17 15.20 17.42
CA THR A 485 -6.06 14.96 18.57
C THR A 485 -6.83 13.64 18.51
N ALA A 486 -7.05 13.03 19.66
CA ALA A 486 -7.86 11.83 19.84
C ALA A 486 -8.85 12.02 21.00
N GLY A 487 -9.90 11.19 21.03
CA GLY A 487 -10.76 11.12 22.21
C GLY A 487 -10.03 10.46 23.38
N LEU A 488 -10.21 10.98 24.59
CA LEU A 488 -9.55 10.47 25.81
C LEU A 488 -9.81 8.97 26.02
N GLY A 489 -11.01 8.47 25.70
CA GLY A 489 -11.32 7.04 25.82
C GLY A 489 -10.55 6.13 24.85
N GLU A 490 -9.95 6.67 23.79
CA GLU A 490 -9.10 5.93 22.84
C GLU A 490 -7.60 6.01 23.19
N ALA A 491 -7.23 6.91 24.10
CA ALA A 491 -5.84 7.24 24.45
C ALA A 491 -5.66 7.42 25.97
N SER A 492 -6.44 6.69 26.79
CA SER A 492 -6.49 6.86 28.25
C SER A 492 -5.19 6.46 28.94
N ASP A 493 -4.62 5.33 28.53
CA ASP A 493 -3.32 4.85 29.01
C ASP A 493 -2.19 5.80 28.57
N LEU A 494 -2.23 6.32 27.34
CA LEU A 494 -1.30 7.34 26.88
C LEU A 494 -1.42 8.61 27.72
N TYR A 495 -2.64 9.06 28.00
CA TYR A 495 -2.92 10.22 28.83
C TYR A 495 -2.32 10.06 30.23
N GLU A 496 -2.61 8.95 30.89
CA GLU A 496 -2.10 8.65 32.23
C GLU A 496 -0.57 8.62 32.27
N ARG A 497 0.04 7.99 31.28
CA ARG A 497 1.50 7.90 31.15
C ARG A 497 2.19 9.22 30.85
N PHE A 498 1.53 10.16 30.16
CA PHE A 498 2.18 11.39 29.68
C PHE A 498 1.92 12.59 30.57
N PHE A 499 0.76 12.65 31.24
CA PHE A 499 0.36 13.77 32.07
C PHE A 499 0.36 13.48 33.58
N ASP A 500 0.71 12.24 33.98
CA ASP A 500 0.75 11.79 35.38
C ASP A 500 -0.58 12.06 36.12
N ARG A 501 -1.70 11.90 35.41
CA ARG A 501 -3.07 12.18 35.88
C ARG A 501 -3.99 11.03 35.52
N SER A 502 -4.90 10.66 36.42
CA SER A 502 -5.94 9.68 36.14
C SER A 502 -6.86 10.14 35.01
N THR A 503 -7.19 9.25 34.07
CA THR A 503 -8.14 9.59 33.00
C THR A 503 -9.54 9.83 33.60
N PRO A 504 -10.26 10.89 33.20
CA PRO A 504 -11.68 11.02 33.52
C PRO A 504 -12.48 9.80 33.03
N ASP A 505 -13.57 9.40 33.70
CA ASP A 505 -14.45 8.33 33.21
C ASP A 505 -15.07 8.77 31.87
N THR A 506 -14.59 8.19 30.77
CA THR A 506 -15.00 8.56 29.42
C THR A 506 -15.54 7.33 28.69
N ARG A 507 -16.82 7.38 28.28
CA ARG A 507 -17.41 6.39 27.36
C ARG A 507 -17.24 6.89 25.93
N GLY A 508 -16.17 6.48 25.27
CA GLY A 508 -15.90 6.79 23.86
C GLY A 508 -16.27 5.65 22.90
N PHE A 509 -16.89 5.98 21.77
CA PHE A 509 -16.97 5.05 20.63
C PHE A 509 -15.67 5.15 19.83
N ARG A 510 -15.08 4.00 19.49
CA ARG A 510 -13.90 3.96 18.62
C ARG A 510 -14.22 4.53 17.24
N SER A 511 -13.33 5.38 16.74
CA SER A 511 -13.43 6.05 15.44
C SER A 511 -12.91 5.20 14.28
N HIS A 512 -12.15 4.15 14.59
CA HIS A 512 -11.60 3.16 13.68
C HIS A 512 -12.01 1.73 14.09
N LEU A 513 -11.81 0.78 13.18
CA LEU A 513 -11.83 -0.65 13.49
C LEU A 513 -10.39 -1.17 13.61
N GLU A 514 -10.19 -2.22 14.37
CA GLU A 514 -8.91 -2.95 14.44
C GLU A 514 -9.14 -4.37 13.96
N TYR A 515 -8.35 -4.78 12.97
CA TYR A 515 -8.39 -6.13 12.42
C TYR A 515 -7.04 -6.43 11.77
N ASP A 516 -6.49 -7.61 12.08
CA ASP A 516 -5.21 -8.10 11.56
C ASP A 516 -4.01 -7.15 11.75
N GLY A 517 -3.91 -6.54 12.95
CA GLY A 517 -2.83 -5.61 13.28
C GLY A 517 -2.91 -4.26 12.57
N LEU A 518 -3.93 -4.03 11.74
CA LEU A 518 -4.17 -2.77 11.05
C LEU A 518 -5.35 -2.02 11.65
N LYS A 519 -5.30 -0.69 11.49
CA LYS A 519 -6.43 0.18 11.78
C LYS A 519 -7.21 0.44 10.50
N TRP A 520 -8.53 0.47 10.61
CA TRP A 520 -9.40 0.61 9.46
C TRP A 520 -10.26 1.85 9.61
N VAL A 521 -10.12 2.75 8.65
CA VAL A 521 -10.72 4.09 8.67
C VAL A 521 -11.87 4.17 7.69
N ARG A 522 -12.95 4.84 8.10
CA ARG A 522 -14.19 4.86 7.33
C ARG A 522 -14.14 5.93 6.24
N ILE A 523 -14.55 5.60 5.03
CA ILE A 523 -14.75 6.57 3.94
C ILE A 523 -15.90 7.51 4.33
N GLU A 524 -15.64 8.81 4.34
CA GLU A 524 -16.62 9.85 4.65
C GLU A 524 -17.27 10.40 3.38
N THR A 525 -16.47 10.73 2.37
CA THR A 525 -16.94 11.24 1.09
C THR A 525 -16.19 10.59 -0.06
N ILE A 526 -16.89 10.48 -1.20
CA ILE A 526 -16.31 10.10 -2.49
C ILE A 526 -16.73 11.16 -3.48
N THR A 527 -15.76 11.78 -4.15
CA THR A 527 -16.03 12.69 -5.26
C THR A 527 -15.33 12.18 -6.52
N THR A 528 -15.86 12.55 -7.68
CA THR A 528 -15.31 12.14 -8.97
C THR A 528 -15.17 13.37 -9.87
N SER A 529 -14.01 13.51 -10.50
CA SER A 529 -13.74 14.57 -11.47
C SER A 529 -13.03 14.01 -12.68
N VAL A 530 -13.29 14.57 -13.87
CA VAL A 530 -12.52 14.22 -15.06
C VAL A 530 -11.13 14.85 -14.94
N TYR A 531 -10.10 14.03 -14.98
CA TYR A 531 -8.71 14.44 -14.91
C TYR A 531 -8.04 14.23 -16.26
N THR A 532 -7.39 15.27 -16.78
CA THR A 532 -6.54 15.20 -17.97
C THR A 532 -5.11 15.53 -17.57
N GLY A 533 -4.19 14.57 -17.71
CA GLY A 533 -2.80 14.78 -17.36
C GLY A 533 -2.03 13.48 -17.14
N THR A 534 -0.85 13.59 -16.55
CA THR A 534 -0.01 12.45 -16.19
C THR A 534 -0.59 11.74 -14.99
N VAL A 535 -0.63 10.41 -15.01
CA VAL A 535 -0.84 9.58 -13.81
C VAL A 535 0.33 8.61 -13.67
N MET A 536 0.66 8.29 -12.42
CA MET A 536 1.84 7.55 -12.03
C MET A 536 1.48 6.36 -11.15
N ASP A 537 2.38 5.39 -11.10
CA ASP A 537 2.32 4.26 -10.17
C ASP A 537 3.73 3.75 -9.86
N ILE A 538 3.87 2.96 -8.81
CA ILE A 538 5.15 2.35 -8.42
C ILE A 538 5.00 0.85 -8.20
N GLU A 539 6.08 0.11 -8.46
CA GLU A 539 6.20 -1.29 -8.06
C GLU A 539 7.15 -1.42 -6.88
N VAL A 540 6.64 -2.03 -5.81
CA VAL A 540 7.30 -2.32 -4.55
C VAL A 540 7.58 -3.81 -4.44
N GLU A 541 8.80 -4.17 -4.03
CA GLU A 541 9.23 -5.56 -3.86
C GLU A 541 8.44 -6.29 -2.75
N ASP A 542 8.35 -7.62 -2.85
CA ASP A 542 7.69 -8.57 -1.94
C ASP A 542 6.18 -8.39 -1.72
N ASP A 543 5.77 -7.24 -1.19
CA ASP A 543 4.43 -7.02 -0.63
C ASP A 543 3.44 -6.50 -1.67
N HIS A 544 3.96 -6.01 -2.78
CA HIS A 544 3.19 -5.50 -3.90
C HIS A 544 2.08 -4.48 -3.54
N SER A 545 2.35 -3.65 -2.53
CA SER A 545 1.48 -2.58 -2.04
C SER A 545 2.31 -1.42 -1.51
N PHE A 546 1.72 -0.24 -1.41
CA PHE A 546 2.28 0.90 -0.68
C PHE A 546 1.19 1.70 0.03
N VAL A 547 1.60 2.67 0.85
CA VAL A 547 0.69 3.57 1.57
C VAL A 547 0.63 4.93 0.87
N SER A 548 -0.58 5.38 0.55
CA SER A 548 -0.89 6.67 -0.05
C SER A 548 -2.01 7.33 0.74
N ALA A 549 -1.88 8.63 1.04
CA ALA A 549 -2.83 9.36 1.90
C ALA A 549 -3.17 8.62 3.21
N GLY A 550 -2.19 7.94 3.82
CA GLY A 550 -2.38 7.16 5.05
C GLY A 550 -3.12 5.83 4.90
N VAL A 551 -3.50 5.43 3.69
CA VAL A 551 -4.20 4.16 3.43
C VAL A 551 -3.46 3.26 2.44
N VAL A 552 -3.73 1.96 2.53
CA VAL A 552 -3.06 0.91 1.76
C VAL A 552 -3.64 0.78 0.34
N VAL A 553 -2.76 0.88 -0.65
CA VAL A 553 -3.08 0.72 -2.07
C VAL A 553 -2.20 -0.36 -2.73
N SER A 554 -2.70 -0.97 -3.81
CA SER A 554 -2.03 -2.06 -4.53
C SER A 554 -1.16 -1.52 -5.66
N ASN A 555 -0.03 -2.18 -5.94
CA ASN A 555 0.78 -1.89 -7.12
C ASN A 555 0.09 -2.31 -8.43
N CYS A 556 0.64 -1.83 -9.56
CA CYS A 556 0.62 -2.49 -10.85
C CYS A 556 1.62 -3.67 -10.93
N TYR A 557 1.20 -4.79 -11.52
CA TYR A 557 2.10 -5.88 -11.91
C TYR A 557 2.41 -5.78 -13.41
N VAL A 558 3.23 -4.80 -13.80
CA VAL A 558 3.72 -4.71 -15.18
C VAL A 558 5.23 -4.79 -15.18
N ILE A 559 5.77 -5.92 -15.63
CA ILE A 559 7.22 -6.10 -15.73
C ILE A 559 7.73 -5.15 -16.82
N PRO A 560 8.89 -4.50 -16.63
CA PRO A 560 9.52 -3.68 -17.65
C PRO A 560 9.65 -4.42 -18.98
N SER A 561 9.67 -3.63 -20.06
CA SER A 561 9.90 -4.18 -21.39
C SER A 561 11.22 -4.95 -21.44
N PRO A 562 11.24 -6.19 -21.96
CA PRO A 562 12.45 -7.00 -22.00
C PRO A 562 13.55 -6.27 -22.78
N ARG A 563 14.79 -6.30 -22.30
CA ARG A 563 15.92 -5.84 -23.13
C ARG A 563 16.00 -6.70 -24.39
N ASP A 564 16.24 -6.08 -25.55
CA ASP A 564 16.28 -6.75 -26.85
C ASP A 564 17.54 -7.65 -27.03
N SER A 565 17.59 -8.70 -26.23
CA SER A 565 18.67 -9.66 -26.08
C SER A 565 18.11 -10.97 -25.51
N ARG A 566 18.80 -12.10 -25.76
CA ARG A 566 18.39 -13.40 -25.21
C ARG A 566 18.32 -13.38 -23.67
N GLY A 567 19.30 -12.75 -23.02
CA GLY A 567 19.35 -12.65 -21.56
C GLY A 567 18.17 -11.86 -20.99
N GLY A 568 17.89 -10.67 -21.54
CA GLY A 568 16.77 -9.84 -21.08
C GLY A 568 15.40 -10.48 -21.28
N ILE A 569 15.21 -11.22 -22.38
CA ILE A 569 13.97 -11.97 -22.62
C ILE A 569 13.78 -13.08 -21.57
N MET A 570 14.84 -13.84 -21.26
CA MET A 570 14.77 -14.92 -20.27
C MET A 570 14.61 -14.39 -18.84
N GLU A 571 15.22 -13.26 -18.51
CA GLU A 571 15.05 -12.58 -17.22
C GLU A 571 13.59 -12.16 -17.00
N THR A 572 12.99 -11.47 -17.98
CA THR A 572 11.57 -11.11 -17.95
C THR A 572 10.66 -12.34 -17.84
N LEU A 573 10.96 -13.43 -18.57
CA LEU A 573 10.21 -14.68 -18.46
C LEU A 573 10.29 -15.29 -17.06
N SER A 574 11.47 -15.27 -16.43
CA SER A 574 11.66 -15.78 -15.08
C SER A 574 10.85 -14.98 -14.06
N GLN A 575 10.89 -13.65 -14.13
CA GLN A 575 10.12 -12.77 -13.25
C GLN A 575 8.61 -12.99 -13.43
N MET A 576 8.15 -13.07 -14.67
CA MET A 576 6.76 -13.36 -15.01
C MET A 576 6.30 -14.69 -14.41
N THR A 577 7.13 -15.72 -14.52
CA THR A 577 6.83 -17.06 -14.00
C THR A 577 6.68 -17.03 -12.48
N GLU A 578 7.59 -16.38 -11.77
CA GLU A 578 7.55 -16.28 -10.31
C GLU A 578 6.31 -15.53 -9.82
N ILE A 579 5.99 -14.37 -10.43
CA ILE A 579 4.81 -13.59 -10.04
C ILE A 579 3.53 -14.39 -10.26
N MET A 580 3.41 -15.04 -11.43
CA MET A 580 2.23 -15.86 -11.75
C MET A 580 2.11 -17.11 -10.88
N SER A 581 3.22 -17.74 -10.49
CA SER A 581 3.21 -18.89 -9.56
C SER A 581 2.64 -18.54 -8.19
N ARG A 582 2.70 -17.26 -7.81
CA ARG A 582 2.23 -16.73 -6.52
C ARG A 582 0.83 -16.13 -6.60
N GLY A 583 0.14 -16.25 -7.74
CA GLY A 583 -1.21 -15.73 -7.92
C GLY A 583 -1.30 -14.33 -8.52
N GLY A 584 -0.18 -13.70 -8.88
CA GLY A 584 -0.14 -12.37 -9.49
C GLY A 584 -0.36 -12.42 -11.01
N GLY A 585 -1.25 -11.58 -11.55
CA GLY A 585 -1.39 -11.40 -13.00
C GLY A 585 -0.37 -10.38 -13.50
N VAL A 586 0.32 -10.66 -14.60
CA VAL A 586 1.43 -9.82 -15.12
C VAL A 586 1.09 -9.24 -16.49
N GLY A 587 1.33 -7.94 -16.66
CA GLY A 587 1.44 -7.28 -17.97
C GLY A 587 2.90 -7.18 -18.43
N ILE A 588 3.16 -7.29 -19.73
CA ILE A 588 4.50 -7.10 -20.31
C ILE A 588 4.37 -6.30 -21.59
N ASN A 589 5.15 -5.22 -21.72
CA ASN A 589 5.28 -4.51 -22.98
C ASN A 589 6.44 -5.09 -23.80
N ILE A 590 6.14 -5.74 -24.93
CA ILE A 590 7.16 -6.39 -25.77
C ILE A 590 7.65 -5.52 -26.94
N SER A 591 7.28 -4.24 -26.98
CA SER A 591 7.63 -3.32 -28.08
C SER A 591 9.13 -3.04 -28.21
N SER A 592 9.90 -3.29 -27.14
CA SER A 592 11.35 -3.20 -27.13
C SER A 592 12.03 -4.26 -28.01
N LEU A 593 11.36 -5.37 -28.31
CA LEU A 593 11.93 -6.46 -29.10
C LEU A 593 11.91 -6.13 -30.59
N ARG A 594 13.03 -6.37 -31.27
CA ARG A 594 13.15 -6.08 -32.70
C ARG A 594 12.14 -6.87 -33.55
N PRO A 595 11.67 -6.31 -34.68
CA PRO A 595 10.69 -6.98 -35.54
C PRO A 595 11.27 -8.20 -36.24
N ARG A 596 10.37 -9.04 -36.77
CA ARG A 596 10.73 -10.22 -37.56
C ARG A 596 11.60 -9.82 -38.76
N HIS A 597 12.59 -10.67 -39.07
CA HIS A 597 13.58 -10.48 -40.14
C HIS A 597 14.61 -9.36 -39.96
N ALA A 598 14.58 -8.63 -38.83
CA ALA A 598 15.62 -7.68 -38.47
C ALA A 598 16.98 -8.38 -38.37
N TYR A 599 18.03 -7.73 -38.88
CA TYR A 599 19.38 -8.27 -38.87
C TYR A 599 19.98 -8.30 -37.46
N VAL A 600 20.67 -9.39 -37.12
CA VAL A 600 21.28 -9.61 -35.80
C VAL A 600 22.80 -9.69 -35.95
N LYS A 601 23.49 -8.55 -35.75
CA LYS A 601 24.94 -8.41 -35.97
C LYS A 601 25.78 -9.47 -35.24
N GLY A 602 25.47 -9.76 -33.98
CA GLY A 602 26.28 -10.65 -33.14
C GLY A 602 26.31 -12.12 -33.55
N VAL A 603 25.33 -12.58 -34.33
CA VAL A 603 25.25 -13.97 -34.84
C VAL A 603 25.14 -14.04 -36.36
N ASN A 604 25.29 -12.90 -37.05
CA ASN A 604 25.07 -12.75 -38.49
C ASN A 604 23.75 -13.40 -38.98
N GLY A 605 22.67 -13.22 -38.21
CA GLY A 605 21.39 -13.90 -38.41
C GLY A 605 20.20 -12.94 -38.57
N ARG A 606 18.98 -13.48 -38.50
CA ARG A 606 17.72 -12.72 -38.58
C ARG A 606 16.81 -13.03 -37.38
N SER A 607 16.12 -12.01 -36.86
CA SER A 607 15.20 -12.12 -35.73
C SER A 607 13.90 -12.86 -36.09
N SER A 608 13.38 -13.64 -35.15
CA SER A 608 12.02 -14.22 -35.19
C SER A 608 10.92 -13.17 -34.97
N GLY A 609 11.24 -12.08 -34.26
CA GLY A 609 10.35 -10.95 -34.01
C GLY A 609 9.65 -10.98 -32.65
N ALA A 610 9.19 -9.81 -32.19
CA ALA A 610 8.52 -9.62 -30.90
C ALA A 610 7.34 -10.58 -30.67
N VAL A 611 6.50 -10.80 -31.68
CA VAL A 611 5.31 -11.66 -31.58
C VAL A 611 5.67 -13.13 -31.28
N SER A 612 6.78 -13.63 -31.84
CA SER A 612 7.24 -14.99 -31.55
C SER A 612 7.67 -15.16 -30.10
N TRP A 613 8.27 -14.14 -29.49
CA TRP A 613 8.62 -14.13 -28.07
C TRP A 613 7.39 -13.91 -27.18
N GLY A 614 6.44 -13.07 -27.61
CA GLY A 614 5.15 -12.92 -26.93
C GLY A 614 4.37 -14.25 -26.84
N ALA A 615 4.46 -15.09 -27.87
CA ALA A 615 3.90 -16.44 -27.83
C ALA A 615 4.57 -17.34 -26.78
N LEU A 616 5.88 -17.20 -26.54
CA LEU A 616 6.56 -17.91 -25.45
C LEU A 616 6.03 -17.49 -24.08
N TYR A 617 5.86 -16.19 -23.85
CA TYR A 617 5.28 -15.67 -22.61
C TYR A 617 3.85 -16.20 -22.42
N SER A 618 3.01 -16.13 -23.46
CA SER A 618 1.65 -16.68 -23.43
C SER A 618 1.63 -18.19 -23.20
N PHE A 619 2.59 -18.93 -23.77
CA PHE A 619 2.68 -20.37 -23.54
C PHE A 619 3.00 -20.67 -22.07
N VAL A 620 3.98 -19.98 -21.49
CA VAL A 620 4.35 -20.14 -20.08
C VAL A 620 3.20 -19.77 -19.14
N THR A 621 2.38 -18.75 -19.45
CA THR A 621 1.15 -18.49 -18.65
C THR A 621 0.23 -19.70 -18.59
N GLY A 622 0.12 -20.45 -19.69
CA GLY A 622 -0.71 -21.66 -19.74
C GLY A 622 -0.11 -22.86 -19.03
N LEU A 623 1.20 -22.84 -18.74
CA LEU A 623 1.87 -23.89 -17.95
C LEU A 623 1.73 -23.69 -16.44
N ILE A 624 1.46 -22.46 -16.00
CA ILE A 624 1.39 -22.13 -14.58
C ILE A 624 -0.03 -22.39 -14.09
N GLU A 625 -0.28 -23.63 -13.66
CA GLU A 625 -1.54 -24.02 -13.04
C GLU A 625 -1.53 -23.67 -11.55
N GLN A 626 -2.36 -22.69 -11.16
CA GLN A 626 -2.46 -22.25 -9.77
C GLN A 626 -3.38 -23.19 -8.98
N GLY A 627 -2.86 -23.84 -7.94
CA GLY A 627 -3.60 -24.78 -7.10
C GLY A 627 -3.22 -24.72 -5.61
N GLY A 628 -4.18 -25.09 -4.76
CA GLY A 628 -3.91 -25.46 -3.37
C GLY A 628 -3.32 -26.88 -3.29
N CYS A 629 -2.54 -27.17 -2.26
CA CYS A 629 -2.08 -28.53 -1.98
C CYS A 629 -2.30 -28.91 -0.51
N PHE A 630 -2.63 -30.18 -0.29
CA PHE A 630 -2.86 -30.80 1.02
C PHE A 630 -1.65 -31.65 1.43
N GLY A 631 -1.55 -31.97 2.72
CA GLY A 631 -0.58 -32.95 3.21
C GLY A 631 -0.84 -34.35 2.64
N PRO A 632 0.19 -35.23 2.60
CA PRO A 632 0.08 -36.57 2.03
C PRO A 632 -0.91 -37.48 2.79
N ASP A 633 -1.10 -37.22 4.09
CA ASP A 633 -1.99 -37.98 4.96
C ASP A 633 -3.42 -37.43 5.01
N GLU A 634 -3.64 -36.27 4.37
CA GLU A 634 -4.94 -35.61 4.38
C GLU A 634 -5.98 -36.44 3.63
N ARG A 635 -7.15 -36.65 4.22
CA ARG A 635 -8.14 -37.59 3.68
C ARG A 635 -9.14 -36.89 2.79
N ILE A 636 -9.19 -37.31 1.54
CA ILE A 636 -10.13 -36.82 0.53
C ILE A 636 -11.38 -37.69 0.53
N ALA A 637 -12.55 -37.07 0.61
CA ALA A 637 -13.84 -37.75 0.51
C ALA A 637 -14.10 -38.18 -0.94
N THR A 638 -14.07 -39.48 -1.17
CA THR A 638 -14.34 -40.09 -2.49
C THR A 638 -15.55 -41.02 -2.44
N ASP A 639 -16.07 -41.42 -3.60
CA ASP A 639 -17.12 -42.44 -3.75
C ASP A 639 -16.72 -43.80 -3.17
N LYS A 640 -15.43 -44.00 -2.90
CA LYS A 640 -14.85 -45.19 -2.29
C LYS A 640 -14.39 -44.95 -0.85
N GLY A 641 -14.85 -43.86 -0.22
CA GLY A 641 -14.57 -43.49 1.16
C GLY A 641 -13.52 -42.39 1.31
N LEU A 642 -13.09 -42.17 2.55
CA LEU A 642 -12.05 -41.21 2.90
C LEU A 642 -10.66 -41.82 2.66
N ILE A 643 -9.99 -41.38 1.60
CA ILE A 643 -8.70 -41.92 1.15
C ILE A 643 -7.62 -40.86 1.37
N PRO A 644 -6.47 -41.19 2.01
CA PRO A 644 -5.33 -40.28 2.10
C PRO A 644 -4.90 -39.75 0.73
N ALA A 645 -4.50 -38.49 0.64
CA ALA A 645 -4.17 -37.84 -0.62
C ALA A 645 -3.04 -38.55 -1.37
N SER A 646 -2.06 -39.09 -0.64
CA SER A 646 -0.97 -39.91 -1.19
C SER A 646 -1.48 -41.23 -1.80
N GLU A 647 -2.26 -42.00 -1.04
CA GLU A 647 -2.86 -43.26 -1.50
C GLU A 647 -3.81 -43.02 -2.68
N LEU A 648 -4.63 -41.98 -2.62
CA LEU A 648 -5.54 -41.60 -3.69
C LEU A 648 -4.75 -41.28 -4.96
N ALA A 649 -3.64 -40.53 -4.84
CA ALA A 649 -2.78 -40.24 -5.98
C ALA A 649 -2.18 -41.53 -6.59
N ASP A 650 -1.65 -42.43 -5.77
CA ASP A 650 -1.10 -43.72 -6.22
C ASP A 650 -2.14 -44.59 -6.94
N ARG A 651 -3.39 -44.60 -6.43
CA ARG A 651 -4.48 -45.38 -7.02
C ARG A 651 -4.95 -44.81 -8.35
N ILE A 652 -5.05 -43.48 -8.46
CA ILE A 652 -5.33 -42.84 -9.76
C ILE A 652 -4.14 -43.04 -10.72
N ASP A 653 -2.89 -43.04 -10.23
CA ASP A 653 -1.69 -43.41 -11.02
C ASP A 653 -1.79 -44.83 -11.58
N SER A 654 -2.39 -45.76 -10.83
CA SER A 654 -2.65 -47.13 -11.29
C SER A 654 -3.82 -47.28 -12.28
N GLY A 655 -4.47 -46.16 -12.65
CA GLY A 655 -5.58 -46.12 -13.61
C GLY A 655 -6.97 -46.23 -12.98
N GLU A 656 -7.09 -46.19 -11.65
CA GLU A 656 -8.37 -46.24 -10.96
C GLU A 656 -9.09 -44.88 -11.03
N THR A 657 -10.40 -44.90 -11.28
CA THR A 657 -11.23 -43.70 -11.31
C THR A 657 -11.97 -43.49 -9.99
N PHE A 658 -12.18 -42.22 -9.64
CA PHE A 658 -12.84 -41.80 -8.40
C PHE A 658 -13.74 -40.59 -8.67
N LEU A 659 -14.79 -40.48 -7.88
CA LEU A 659 -15.56 -39.26 -7.73
C LEU A 659 -15.20 -38.62 -6.39
N ALA A 660 -14.84 -37.34 -6.36
CA ALA A 660 -14.68 -36.57 -5.14
C ALA A 660 -16.02 -35.96 -4.71
N GLN A 661 -16.27 -35.93 -3.40
CA GLN A 661 -17.41 -35.23 -2.84
C GLN A 661 -17.13 -33.73 -2.86
N THR A 662 -17.93 -32.98 -3.64
CA THR A 662 -17.84 -31.51 -3.73
C THR A 662 -19.12 -30.87 -3.18
N HIS A 663 -19.11 -29.55 -3.01
CA HIS A 663 -20.33 -28.79 -2.70
C HIS A 663 -21.42 -28.90 -3.78
N LYS A 664 -21.11 -29.40 -4.98
CA LYS A 664 -22.04 -29.69 -6.09
C LYS A 664 -22.30 -31.21 -6.28
N GLY A 665 -22.08 -32.00 -5.23
CA GLY A 665 -22.21 -33.46 -5.26
C GLY A 665 -20.96 -34.17 -5.78
N TRP A 666 -21.13 -35.42 -6.18
CA TRP A 666 -20.05 -36.28 -6.68
C TRP A 666 -19.56 -35.84 -8.05
N ARG A 667 -18.26 -35.57 -8.18
CA ARG A 667 -17.63 -35.14 -9.43
C ARG A 667 -16.38 -35.96 -9.71
N PRO A 668 -16.10 -36.32 -10.98
CA PRO A 668 -14.90 -37.08 -11.31
C PRO A 668 -13.63 -36.30 -10.97
N ILE A 669 -12.65 -37.00 -10.39
CA ILE A 669 -11.29 -36.46 -10.23
C ILE A 669 -10.63 -36.51 -11.60
N THR A 670 -10.42 -35.34 -12.22
CA THR A 670 -9.91 -35.23 -13.58
C THR A 670 -8.39 -35.20 -13.66
N MET A 671 -7.71 -34.66 -12.64
CA MET A 671 -6.25 -34.51 -12.60
C MET A 671 -5.73 -34.62 -11.16
N ARG A 672 -4.44 -34.95 -11.01
CA ARG A 672 -3.70 -34.97 -9.74
C ARG A 672 -2.29 -34.39 -9.94
N PHE A 673 -1.74 -33.77 -8.89
CA PHE A 673 -0.42 -33.13 -8.94
C PHE A 673 0.39 -33.47 -7.68
N ARG A 674 1.64 -33.92 -7.85
CA ARG A 674 2.60 -34.10 -6.75
C ARG A 674 3.46 -32.84 -6.63
N ASN A 675 3.18 -32.04 -5.61
CA ASN A 675 3.72 -30.68 -5.46
C ASN A 675 5.11 -30.59 -4.81
N GLY A 676 5.81 -31.70 -4.62
CA GLY A 676 7.12 -31.76 -3.96
C GLY A 676 7.05 -31.44 -2.45
N GLU A 677 8.21 -31.20 -1.85
CA GLU A 677 8.32 -30.82 -0.44
C GLU A 677 7.96 -29.34 -0.25
N LYS A 678 6.95 -29.08 0.58
CA LYS A 678 6.49 -27.72 0.92
C LYS A 678 6.16 -27.63 2.41
N PRO A 679 6.33 -26.45 3.05
CA PRO A 679 5.87 -26.25 4.42
C PRO A 679 4.33 -26.31 4.48
N LEU A 680 3.81 -27.15 5.37
CA LEU A 680 2.38 -27.30 5.62
C LEU A 680 1.97 -26.58 6.90
N TYR A 681 0.74 -26.11 6.93
CA TYR A 681 0.10 -25.48 8.06
C TYR A 681 -1.04 -26.37 8.54
N GLU A 682 -1.10 -26.63 9.84
CA GLU A 682 -2.19 -27.38 10.47
C GLU A 682 -3.33 -26.42 10.84
N VAL A 683 -4.53 -26.71 10.32
CA VAL A 683 -5.77 -26.00 10.67
C VAL A 683 -6.60 -26.92 11.56
N ARG A 684 -6.75 -26.55 12.84
CA ARG A 684 -7.53 -27.33 13.81
C ARG A 684 -8.86 -26.66 14.13
N THR A 685 -9.95 -27.40 13.97
CA THR A 685 -11.30 -26.99 14.36
C THR A 685 -11.51 -27.19 15.87
N LYS A 686 -12.45 -26.43 16.45
CA LYS A 686 -12.85 -26.60 17.87
C LYS A 686 -13.39 -27.99 18.21
N ARG A 687 -13.82 -28.76 17.21
CA ARG A 687 -14.31 -30.14 17.38
C ARG A 687 -13.19 -31.20 17.29
N GLY A 688 -11.94 -30.78 17.18
CA GLY A 688 -10.78 -31.68 17.15
C GLY A 688 -10.41 -32.20 15.77
N PHE A 689 -11.09 -31.79 14.69
CA PHE A 689 -10.65 -32.09 13.33
C PHE A 689 -9.46 -31.21 12.96
N SER A 690 -8.41 -31.81 12.42
CA SER A 690 -7.23 -31.13 11.89
C SER A 690 -7.13 -31.36 10.38
N LEU A 691 -6.61 -30.36 9.67
CA LEU A 691 -6.35 -30.39 8.24
C LEU A 691 -4.96 -29.83 7.99
N GLU A 692 -4.10 -30.57 7.29
CA GLU A 692 -2.78 -30.07 6.89
C GLU A 692 -2.81 -29.54 5.46
N SER A 693 -2.48 -28.27 5.27
CA SER A 693 -2.48 -27.66 3.94
C SER A 693 -1.40 -26.60 3.77
N HIS A 694 -0.95 -26.40 2.53
CA HIS A 694 -0.07 -25.30 2.20
C HIS A 694 -0.82 -23.96 2.22
N LYS A 695 -0.12 -22.85 2.48
CA LYS A 695 -0.71 -21.49 2.56
C LYS A 695 -1.52 -21.05 1.33
N SER A 696 -1.33 -21.67 0.16
CA SER A 696 -2.07 -21.36 -1.07
C SER A 696 -3.42 -22.08 -1.17
N THR A 697 -3.72 -22.99 -0.24
CA THR A 697 -4.95 -23.78 -0.25
C THR A 697 -6.12 -22.95 0.25
N LYS A 698 -7.12 -22.75 -0.63
CA LYS A 698 -8.35 -22.02 -0.31
C LYS A 698 -9.28 -22.94 0.47
N LEU A 699 -9.44 -22.68 1.77
CA LEU A 699 -10.37 -23.40 2.63
C LEU A 699 -11.68 -22.63 2.73
N GLN A 700 -12.79 -23.30 2.44
CA GLN A 700 -14.13 -22.71 2.57
C GLN A 700 -14.65 -22.99 3.98
N SER A 701 -14.70 -21.96 4.83
CA SER A 701 -15.32 -22.06 6.15
C SER A 701 -16.81 -21.72 6.08
N CYS A 702 -17.68 -22.59 6.58
CA CYS A 702 -19.03 -22.19 6.96
C CYS A 702 -18.92 -21.38 8.25
N ALA A 703 -19.21 -20.07 8.18
CA ALA A 703 -19.48 -19.32 9.40
C ALA A 703 -20.65 -20.01 10.11
N PRO A 704 -20.57 -20.28 11.44
CA PRO A 704 -21.75 -20.71 12.17
C PRO A 704 -22.83 -19.65 11.98
N ALA A 705 -24.07 -20.08 11.73
CA ALA A 705 -25.23 -19.26 12.03
C ALA A 705 -25.18 -18.96 13.53
N MET A 706 -24.64 -17.79 13.89
CA MET A 706 -24.65 -17.23 15.23
C MET A 706 -24.93 -15.74 15.15
#